data_AF-A0A7X7QMS4-F1
#
_entry.id   AF-A0A7X7QMS4-F1
#
_cell.length_a   1.000
_cell.length_b   1.000
_cell.length_c   1.000
_cell.angle_alpha   90.00
_cell.angle_beta   90.00
_cell.angle_gamma   90.00
#
_symmetry.space_group_name_H-M   'P 1'
#
loop_
_entity.id
_entity.type
_entity.pdbx_description
1 polymer ?
#
loop_
_entity_poly.entity_id
_entity_poly.type
_entity_poly.pdbx_seq_one_letter_code
_entity_poly.pdbx_strand_id
1 'polypeptide(L)'
;MVALRHVCGLGVVLATAVVPVAVALELDESPATAQEWGYHPAPGAVSAVTPPSFSWRPQAGAASYEVQCSRRADFTEPGYAASGIVYNVHCPARVLEPGAWHWRYRAVAADGTMSGWSQVRSFSIAAEARAMPLPTRGELLSRVPKAHPRLFVRPEQIEGLRQRAQTDLKPLFDGLVKASEALLASPPPTAEPATYPKDMERNSEEWRKLWWGNRVYTIKALDGAATLAFTRLIGGRDEYGQEARRILMECARWDPKGATGYRYNDEAGMPYNSRFARTYSFVYDLLSEDDRKICREVMAVRGEEMHRHLYPRHLWSPYSSHSNRAWHFLGEVGLAFLDEIPEAGEWVWFAANVFANVYPVWSDEDGGWHEGMAYWNSYIERFTWWADIMHVAMGVKAYDKPYFSRIGDYALYMQPPGTVGGGLGDLVAERTSSSNLRLMEVFAAQAGNPYWQWYVEAHGGAPDLGGYVGFLRGALPAVAARPPLDLPTSKCFRGTGQAVLNATLLSAADNVGMIFKSSPFGTQSHGYDSQNSFALYAYGERLLVPTGRRDSYGTPHHRNWMWQTKSTNSITVNGRGQGVHSAAATGRIVDFVSSDLMDYVAGDATTAYEGRLKGFTRRVLFIKPDTFVMVDALAAPEPSSFEWLLHAPVPMTLDGQDDIRVVNGRAACRVALLWPRGLAVTQTDQFDPPPRARIKLTEYHLTAATPTPQDRQTFVSVIQVHRADAAVPSAATLEEVPGGFAVTVPQRDGGKALVLCRAADTGTVAGHGFQIDGAVGAVIRSADGTERGRFVAAAETLPAAAP
;
A
#
# COMPACT_ATOMS: atom_id res chain seq x y z
N MET A 1 84.46 17.18 53.33
CA MET A 1 84.83 16.05 54.22
C MET A 1 83.77 16.02 55.34
N VAL A 2 83.16 14.85 55.57
CA VAL A 2 82.29 14.49 56.70
C VAL A 2 80.83 14.99 56.70
N ALA A 3 79.96 14.03 57.07
CA ALA A 3 78.50 13.95 57.06
C ALA A 3 77.74 14.94 57.95
N LEU A 4 76.42 15.09 57.73
CA LEU A 4 75.39 14.99 58.79
C LEU A 4 73.92 14.96 58.25
N ARG A 5 73.20 13.93 58.72
CA ARG A 5 71.81 13.88 59.27
C ARG A 5 70.53 14.19 58.44
N HIS A 6 69.53 13.37 58.79
CA HIS A 6 68.15 13.20 58.33
C HIS A 6 67.25 14.44 58.33
N VAL A 7 66.26 14.45 57.41
CA VAL A 7 64.81 14.55 57.71
C VAL A 7 64.02 13.83 56.60
N CYS A 8 63.22 12.81 56.94
CA CYS A 8 62.19 12.25 56.05
C CYS A 8 60.84 12.88 56.42
N GLY A 9 60.28 13.70 55.54
CA GLY A 9 58.91 14.19 55.62
C GLY A 9 57.98 13.28 54.81
N LEU A 10 56.98 12.70 55.46
CA LEU A 10 55.92 11.90 54.83
C LEU A 10 54.94 12.85 54.12
N GLY A 11 55.06 12.99 52.80
CA GLY A 11 54.08 13.68 51.96
C GLY A 11 53.01 12.70 51.48
N VAL A 12 51.82 12.75 52.08
CA VAL A 12 50.64 12.03 51.59
C VAL A 12 50.15 12.72 50.32
N VAL A 13 50.41 12.12 49.15
CA VAL A 13 49.77 12.50 47.89
C VAL A 13 48.38 11.86 47.87
N LEU A 14 47.36 12.64 48.17
CA LEU A 14 45.98 12.27 47.83
C LEU A 14 45.85 12.29 46.31
N ALA A 15 45.96 11.11 45.70
CA ALA A 15 45.50 10.90 44.33
C ALA A 15 43.97 10.97 44.34
N THR A 16 43.41 12.14 44.00
CA THR A 16 42.00 12.28 43.66
C THR A 16 41.76 11.45 42.40
N ALA A 17 41.22 10.25 42.58
CA ALA A 17 40.64 9.49 41.49
C ALA A 17 39.49 10.31 40.92
N VAL A 18 39.72 10.95 39.76
CA VAL A 18 38.64 11.47 38.93
C VAL A 18 37.89 10.25 38.43
N VAL A 19 36.83 9.86 39.15
CA VAL A 19 35.85 8.92 38.64
C VAL A 19 35.21 9.61 37.44
N PRO A 20 35.33 9.09 36.21
CA PRO A 20 34.59 9.64 35.10
C PRO A 20 33.11 9.50 35.44
N VAL A 21 32.42 10.63 35.59
CA VAL A 21 30.96 10.64 35.67
C VAL A 21 30.50 10.10 34.31
N ALA A 22 30.00 8.87 34.30
CA ALA A 22 29.36 8.31 33.12
C ALA A 22 28.21 9.23 32.74
N VAL A 23 28.39 9.99 31.65
CA VAL A 23 27.33 10.84 31.12
C VAL A 23 26.24 9.90 30.63
N ALA A 24 25.08 9.94 31.27
CA ALA A 24 23.94 9.13 30.86
C ALA A 24 23.62 9.42 29.40
N LEU A 25 23.30 8.36 28.64
CA LEU A 25 22.91 8.51 27.25
C LEU A 25 21.68 9.44 27.17
N GLU A 26 21.76 10.51 26.39
CA GLU A 26 20.63 11.40 26.15
C GLU A 26 19.76 10.83 25.02
N LEU A 27 18.45 10.75 25.24
CA LEU A 27 17.52 10.24 24.23
C LEU A 27 17.18 11.34 23.22
N ASP A 28 17.33 11.05 21.93
CA ASP A 28 16.71 11.81 20.85
C ASP A 28 15.22 11.41 20.76
N GLU A 29 14.35 12.31 21.22
CA GLU A 29 12.91 12.16 21.14
C GLU A 29 12.24 13.03 20.07
N SER A 30 13.01 13.53 19.10
CA SER A 30 12.49 14.39 18.05
C SER A 30 11.38 13.69 17.24
N PRO A 31 10.33 14.43 16.82
CA PRO A 31 9.26 13.89 16.01
C PRO A 31 9.77 13.21 14.73
N ALA A 32 9.01 12.26 14.21
CA ALA A 32 9.32 11.69 12.90
C ALA A 32 9.24 12.75 11.80
N THR A 33 10.16 12.65 10.85
CA THR A 33 10.10 13.33 9.56
C THR A 33 9.15 12.60 8.61
N ALA A 34 8.85 13.19 7.46
CA ALA A 34 7.82 12.67 6.55
C ALA A 34 8.15 11.29 5.94
N GLN A 35 9.40 10.83 6.00
CA GLN A 35 9.84 9.49 5.55
C GLN A 35 10.00 8.49 6.70
N GLU A 36 9.67 8.90 7.92
CA GLU A 36 9.70 8.08 9.13
C GLU A 36 8.26 7.83 9.58
N TRP A 37 7.95 6.61 10.01
CA TRP A 37 6.59 6.27 10.44
C TRP A 37 6.27 6.73 11.88
N GLY A 38 7.29 7.09 12.65
CA GLY A 38 7.15 7.70 13.97
C GLY A 38 6.98 6.72 15.13
N TYR A 39 6.63 7.30 16.27
CA TYR A 39 6.39 6.56 17.52
C TYR A 39 5.07 5.81 17.43
N HIS A 40 5.09 4.50 17.68
CA HIS A 40 3.90 3.66 17.70
C HIS A 40 3.76 2.93 19.04
N PRO A 41 2.53 2.77 19.57
CA PRO A 41 1.32 3.47 19.15
C PRO A 41 1.48 4.99 19.28
N ALA A 42 0.96 5.73 18.30
CA ALA A 42 0.96 7.19 18.35
C ALA A 42 0.16 7.69 19.56
N PRO A 43 0.48 8.87 20.12
CA PRO A 43 -0.27 9.42 21.24
C PRO A 43 -1.77 9.50 20.94
N GLY A 44 -2.60 8.86 21.78
CA GLY A 44 -4.05 8.82 21.64
C GLY A 44 -4.59 7.77 20.65
N ALA A 45 -3.72 6.97 20.02
CA ALA A 45 -4.15 5.93 19.09
C ALA A 45 -4.95 4.82 19.79
N VAL A 46 -5.91 4.25 19.07
CA VAL A 46 -6.63 3.04 19.46
C VAL A 46 -6.07 1.89 18.62
N SER A 47 -5.51 0.87 19.26
CA SER A 47 -4.94 -0.28 18.57
C SER A 47 -6.00 -1.36 18.31
N ALA A 48 -6.13 -1.80 17.05
CA ALA A 48 -6.96 -2.94 16.66
C ALA A 48 -6.28 -4.30 16.87
N VAL A 49 -5.06 -4.32 17.42
CA VAL A 49 -4.32 -5.54 17.77
C VAL A 49 -3.87 -5.50 19.23
N THR A 50 -3.74 -6.66 19.84
CA THR A 50 -3.17 -6.82 21.17
C THR A 50 -2.14 -7.95 21.21
N PRO A 51 -0.93 -7.72 21.73
CA PRO A 51 -0.42 -6.42 22.15
C PRO A 51 -0.19 -5.49 20.95
N PRO A 52 -0.13 -4.16 21.17
CA PRO A 52 0.27 -3.23 20.13
C PRO A 52 1.74 -3.45 19.74
N SER A 53 2.10 -2.92 18.57
CA SER A 53 3.49 -2.80 18.14
C SER A 53 4.09 -1.51 18.68
N PHE A 54 5.22 -1.62 19.37
CA PHE A 54 5.98 -0.47 19.84
C PHE A 54 7.07 -0.11 18.85
N SER A 55 7.23 1.19 18.58
CA SER A 55 8.28 1.75 17.73
C SER A 55 8.76 3.05 18.31
N TRP A 56 10.06 3.25 18.33
CA TRP A 56 10.69 4.49 18.77
C TRP A 56 11.88 4.85 17.90
N ARG A 57 12.28 6.12 17.99
CA ARG A 57 13.44 6.64 17.27
C ARG A 57 14.70 5.85 17.68
N PRO A 58 15.49 5.31 16.73
CA PRO A 58 16.77 4.69 17.03
C PRO A 58 17.69 5.67 17.76
N GLN A 59 18.40 5.18 18.78
CA GLN A 59 19.26 5.99 19.63
C GLN A 59 20.73 5.73 19.31
N ALA A 60 21.49 6.79 19.03
CA ALA A 60 22.93 6.67 18.81
C ALA A 60 23.62 6.12 20.07
N GLY A 61 24.48 5.12 19.94
CA GLY A 61 25.20 4.52 21.07
C GLY A 61 24.41 3.50 21.90
N ALA A 62 23.13 3.26 21.59
CA ALA A 62 22.35 2.22 22.25
C ALA A 62 22.73 0.82 21.74
N ALA A 63 23.03 -0.08 22.68
CA ALA A 63 23.25 -1.51 22.41
C ALA A 63 21.96 -2.32 22.61
N SER A 64 21.08 -1.88 23.52
CA SER A 64 19.75 -2.45 23.72
C SER A 64 18.79 -1.42 24.31
N TYR A 65 17.53 -1.81 24.50
CA TYR A 65 16.49 -1.00 25.09
C TYR A 65 15.73 -1.76 26.17
N GLU A 66 15.09 -0.97 27.04
CA GLU A 66 14.02 -1.44 27.92
C GLU A 66 12.72 -0.71 27.58
N VAL A 67 11.60 -1.42 27.67
CA VAL A 67 10.25 -0.88 27.45
C VAL A 67 9.38 -1.22 28.66
N GLN A 68 8.60 -0.25 29.12
CA GLN A 68 7.54 -0.45 30.10
C GLN A 68 6.20 -0.03 29.54
N CYS A 69 5.16 -0.79 29.86
CA CYS A 69 3.77 -0.44 29.62
C CYS A 69 2.95 -0.60 30.91
N SER A 70 2.08 0.36 31.20
CA SER A 70 1.38 0.48 32.47
C SER A 70 -0.03 1.04 32.27
N ARG A 71 -0.97 0.64 33.14
CA ARG A 71 -2.29 1.29 33.26
C ARG A 71 -2.20 2.66 33.93
N ARG A 72 -1.10 2.93 34.65
CA ARG A 72 -0.83 4.16 35.39
C ARG A 72 0.34 4.91 34.77
N ALA A 73 0.18 6.22 34.53
CA ALA A 73 1.22 7.06 33.93
C ALA A 73 2.48 7.21 34.81
N ASP A 74 2.40 6.88 36.10
CA ASP A 74 3.53 6.90 37.05
C ASP A 74 4.42 5.64 37.01
N PHE A 75 3.96 4.57 36.34
CA PHE A 75 4.64 3.27 36.23
C PHE A 75 5.03 2.64 37.58
N THR A 76 4.25 2.92 38.64
CA THR A 76 4.44 2.31 39.97
C THR A 76 4.28 0.78 39.95
N GLU A 77 3.43 0.26 39.05
CA GLU A 77 3.23 -1.16 38.79
C GLU A 77 3.10 -1.39 37.27
N PRO A 78 4.21 -1.54 36.53
CA PRO A 78 4.14 -1.72 35.10
C PRO A 78 3.45 -3.05 34.78
N GLY A 79 2.30 -2.97 34.11
CA GLY A 79 1.56 -4.14 33.62
C GLY A 79 2.32 -4.95 32.56
N TYR A 80 3.41 -4.40 32.00
CA TYR A 80 4.38 -5.10 31.17
C TYR A 80 5.75 -4.42 31.23
N ALA A 81 6.82 -5.21 31.23
CA ALA A 81 8.18 -4.73 31.09
C ALA A 81 9.01 -5.73 30.27
N ALA A 82 9.93 -5.22 29.45
CA ALA A 82 10.90 -6.00 28.70
C ALA A 82 12.25 -5.28 28.66
N SER A 83 13.33 -6.05 28.64
CA SER A 83 14.72 -5.57 28.59
C SER A 83 15.53 -6.38 27.57
N GLY A 84 16.72 -5.90 27.23
CA GLY A 84 17.59 -6.56 26.24
C GLY A 84 17.03 -6.53 24.81
N ILE A 85 16.14 -5.58 24.52
CA ILE A 85 15.54 -5.42 23.19
C ILE A 85 16.60 -4.82 22.28
N VAL A 86 17.02 -5.55 21.24
CA VAL A 86 18.11 -5.10 20.35
C VAL A 86 17.62 -4.05 19.35
N TYR A 87 16.39 -4.18 18.89
CA TYR A 87 15.81 -3.28 17.88
C TYR A 87 15.08 -2.10 18.52
N ASN A 88 14.88 -1.05 17.72
CA ASN A 88 14.07 0.11 18.10
C ASN A 88 12.54 -0.13 17.93
N VAL A 89 12.13 -1.40 17.90
CA VAL A 89 10.74 -1.85 17.84
C VAL A 89 10.55 -3.03 18.78
N HIS A 90 9.31 -3.23 19.24
CA HIS A 90 8.98 -4.34 20.13
C HIS A 90 7.51 -4.72 20.06
N CYS A 91 7.23 -6.01 19.87
CA CYS A 91 5.89 -6.58 20.04
C CYS A 91 5.94 -7.55 21.23
N PRO A 92 5.16 -7.31 22.30
CA PRO A 92 5.14 -8.21 23.45
C PRO A 92 4.77 -9.65 23.09
N ALA A 93 5.35 -10.61 23.83
CA ALA A 93 5.02 -12.04 23.68
C ALA A 93 3.73 -12.46 24.39
N ARG A 94 2.97 -11.51 24.93
CA ARG A 94 1.69 -11.75 25.61
C ARG A 94 0.67 -10.66 25.28
N VAL A 95 -0.60 -11.04 25.32
CA VAL A 95 -1.73 -10.13 25.16
C VAL A 95 -1.75 -9.11 26.30
N LEU A 96 -2.14 -7.87 25.96
CA LEU A 96 -2.47 -6.82 26.93
C LEU A 96 -3.99 -6.58 26.91
N GLU A 97 -4.59 -6.47 28.09
CA GLU A 97 -6.03 -6.29 28.24
C GLU A 97 -6.56 -4.98 27.58
N PRO A 98 -7.79 -4.96 27.05
CA PRO A 98 -8.40 -3.75 26.47
C PRO A 98 -8.41 -2.51 27.37
N GLY A 99 -8.54 -1.32 26.77
CA GLY A 99 -8.63 -0.05 27.49
C GLY A 99 -7.33 0.77 27.47
N ALA A 100 -7.23 1.77 28.35
CA ALA A 100 -6.13 2.74 28.35
C ALA A 100 -4.81 2.17 28.88
N TRP A 101 -3.71 2.58 28.26
CA TRP A 101 -2.34 2.22 28.60
C TRP A 101 -1.38 3.40 28.37
N HIS A 102 -0.27 3.36 29.08
CA HIS A 102 0.86 4.27 28.96
C HIS A 102 2.13 3.47 28.68
N TRP A 103 3.04 4.00 27.88
CA TRP A 103 4.33 3.36 27.63
C TRP A 103 5.49 4.36 27.59
N ARG A 104 6.68 3.86 27.91
CA ARG A 104 7.95 4.56 27.86
C ARG A 104 9.08 3.58 27.58
N TYR A 105 10.20 4.07 27.07
CA TYR A 105 11.39 3.29 26.80
C TYR A 105 12.64 3.97 27.36
N ARG A 106 13.74 3.23 27.50
CA ARG A 106 15.07 3.79 27.73
C ARG A 106 16.11 3.00 26.97
N ALA A 107 17.20 3.65 26.61
CA ALA A 107 18.34 3.05 25.93
C ALA A 107 19.38 2.56 26.95
N VAL A 108 20.08 1.49 26.59
CA VAL A 108 21.17 0.91 27.35
C VAL A 108 22.39 0.80 26.43
N ALA A 109 23.47 1.48 26.78
CA ALA A 109 24.74 1.46 26.05
C ALA A 109 25.47 0.12 26.23
N ALA A 110 26.51 -0.12 25.42
CA ALA A 110 27.27 -1.38 25.45
C ALA A 110 27.99 -1.64 26.79
N ASP A 111 28.31 -0.59 27.54
CA ASP A 111 28.92 -0.67 28.88
C ASP A 111 27.89 -0.82 30.02
N GLY A 112 26.59 -0.89 29.68
CA GLY A 112 25.48 -0.97 30.61
C GLY A 112 24.94 0.37 31.09
N THR A 113 25.51 1.50 30.67
CA THR A 113 25.02 2.84 31.01
C THR A 113 23.60 3.03 30.47
N MET A 114 22.67 3.43 31.33
CA MET A 114 21.25 3.61 30.99
C MET A 114 20.93 5.09 30.77
N SER A 115 20.10 5.39 29.77
CA SER A 115 19.49 6.71 29.63
C SER A 115 18.44 6.96 30.72
N GLY A 116 17.99 8.21 30.83
CA GLY A 116 16.68 8.51 31.42
C GLY A 116 15.55 7.80 30.66
N TRP A 117 14.38 7.66 31.30
CA TRP A 117 13.18 7.21 30.58
C TRP A 117 12.71 8.27 29.59
N SER A 118 12.20 7.81 28.46
CA SER A 118 11.54 8.64 27.45
C SER A 118 10.31 9.35 28.02
N GLN A 119 9.80 10.35 27.29
CA GLN A 119 8.48 10.90 27.55
C GLN A 119 7.41 9.80 27.52
N VAL A 120 6.41 9.93 28.40
CA VAL A 120 5.30 8.97 28.51
C VAL A 120 4.33 9.21 27.36
N ARG A 121 3.99 8.14 26.65
CA ARG A 121 3.01 8.15 25.56
C ARG A 121 1.80 7.31 25.96
N SER A 122 0.61 7.74 25.58
CA SER A 122 -0.66 7.08 25.94
C SER A 122 -1.36 6.54 24.71
N PHE A 123 -2.03 5.40 24.85
CA PHE A 123 -2.84 4.77 23.81
C PHE A 123 -3.97 3.96 24.46
N SER A 124 -4.87 3.41 23.65
CA SER A 124 -5.82 2.41 24.11
C SER A 124 -5.82 1.18 23.21
N ILE A 125 -6.25 0.05 23.77
CA ILE A 125 -6.48 -1.19 23.04
C ILE A 125 -8.00 -1.36 22.89
N ALA A 126 -8.47 -1.59 21.66
CA ALA A 126 -9.89 -1.82 21.38
C ALA A 126 -10.42 -3.06 22.13
N ALA A 127 -11.72 -3.09 22.43
CA ALA A 127 -12.33 -4.23 23.12
C ALA A 127 -12.26 -5.52 22.27
N GLU A 128 -12.35 -5.35 20.95
CA GLU A 128 -12.34 -6.34 19.90
C GLU A 128 -10.95 -6.52 19.25
N ALA A 129 -9.89 -5.98 19.86
CA ALA A 129 -8.54 -6.05 19.32
C ALA A 129 -8.09 -7.49 19.08
N ARG A 130 -7.50 -7.76 17.91
CA ARG A 130 -7.03 -9.10 17.54
C ARG A 130 -5.78 -9.48 18.34
N ALA A 131 -5.81 -10.63 19.01
CA ALA A 131 -4.63 -11.18 19.68
C ALA A 131 -3.55 -11.61 18.67
N MET A 132 -2.41 -10.93 18.66
CA MET A 132 -1.26 -11.21 17.78
C MET A 132 0.10 -11.01 18.48
N PRO A 133 0.38 -11.68 19.62
CA PRO A 133 1.68 -11.58 20.27
C PRO A 133 2.78 -12.13 19.36
N LEU A 134 3.94 -11.47 19.36
CA LEU A 134 5.16 -12.00 18.75
C LEU A 134 5.84 -12.93 19.77
N PRO A 135 5.93 -14.25 19.51
CA PRO A 135 6.61 -15.18 20.42
C PRO A 135 8.06 -14.75 20.68
N THR A 136 8.63 -15.19 21.80
CA THR A 136 10.04 -14.91 22.06
C THR A 136 10.93 -15.49 20.95
N ARG A 137 12.12 -14.91 20.74
CA ARG A 137 13.05 -15.38 19.70
C ARG A 137 13.29 -16.89 19.78
N GLY A 138 13.52 -17.42 20.98
CA GLY A 138 13.73 -18.86 21.19
C GLY A 138 12.51 -19.71 20.81
N GLU A 139 11.31 -19.31 21.24
CA GLU A 139 10.06 -20.01 20.91
C GLU A 139 9.70 -19.92 19.43
N LEU A 140 10.03 -18.81 18.76
CA LEU A 140 9.76 -18.67 17.32
C LEU A 140 10.68 -19.57 16.50
N LEU A 141 11.99 -19.51 16.78
CA LEU A 141 12.99 -20.30 16.05
C LEU A 141 12.86 -21.80 16.32
N SER A 142 12.39 -22.21 17.51
CA SER A 142 12.19 -23.63 17.83
C SER A 142 11.04 -24.28 17.07
N ARG A 143 10.13 -23.49 16.48
CA ARG A 143 9.03 -24.01 15.63
C ARG A 143 9.50 -24.48 14.27
N VAL A 144 10.64 -23.98 13.80
CA VAL A 144 11.21 -24.29 12.49
C VAL A 144 11.76 -25.72 12.50
N PRO A 145 11.39 -26.57 11.51
CA PRO A 145 11.91 -27.94 11.43
C PRO A 145 13.45 -27.99 11.37
N LYS A 146 14.04 -28.94 12.11
CA LYS A 146 15.49 -29.17 12.07
C LYS A 146 15.95 -29.77 10.74
N ALA A 147 15.14 -30.63 10.12
CA ALA A 147 15.41 -31.19 8.80
C ALA A 147 14.81 -30.34 7.68
N HIS A 148 15.34 -30.51 6.47
CA HIS A 148 14.79 -29.94 5.24
C HIS A 148 13.69 -30.84 4.64
N PRO A 149 12.72 -30.26 3.91
CA PRO A 149 12.58 -28.84 3.55
C PRO A 149 12.04 -27.95 4.68
N ARG A 150 12.33 -26.65 4.60
CA ARG A 150 11.96 -25.62 5.59
C ARG A 150 11.10 -24.48 5.02
N LEU A 151 10.95 -24.42 3.69
CA LEU A 151 10.20 -23.38 2.99
C LEU A 151 8.97 -23.98 2.33
N PHE A 152 7.80 -23.37 2.55
CA PHE A 152 6.46 -23.77 2.07
C PHE A 152 5.91 -25.12 2.56
N VAL A 153 6.78 -26.08 2.86
CA VAL A 153 6.44 -27.42 3.31
C VAL A 153 7.39 -27.85 4.43
N ARG A 154 6.87 -28.62 5.38
CA ARG A 154 7.66 -29.26 6.44
C ARG A 154 7.97 -30.71 6.05
N PRO A 155 9.05 -31.31 6.58
CA PRO A 155 9.43 -32.68 6.24
C PRO A 155 8.30 -33.69 6.50
N GLU A 156 7.57 -33.53 7.60
CA GLU A 156 6.45 -34.40 7.99
C GLU A 156 5.22 -34.30 7.06
N GLN A 157 5.13 -33.26 6.21
CA GLN A 157 4.01 -33.07 5.28
C GLN A 157 4.24 -33.74 3.91
N ILE A 158 5.49 -34.13 3.60
CA ILE A 158 5.87 -34.59 2.26
C ILE A 158 5.11 -35.85 1.85
N GLU A 159 4.97 -36.82 2.75
CA GLU A 159 4.29 -38.08 2.42
C GLU A 159 2.80 -37.87 2.13
N GLY A 160 2.12 -37.02 2.90
CA GLY A 160 0.73 -36.64 2.63
C GLY A 160 0.57 -35.94 1.27
N LEU A 161 1.51 -35.06 0.91
CA LEU A 161 1.50 -34.38 -0.39
C LEU A 161 1.76 -35.35 -1.56
N ARG A 162 2.62 -36.35 -1.39
CA ARG A 162 2.83 -37.42 -2.38
C ARG A 162 1.55 -38.21 -2.64
N GLN A 163 0.81 -38.55 -1.59
CA GLN A 163 -0.47 -39.27 -1.72
C GLN A 163 -1.51 -38.41 -2.43
N ARG A 164 -1.62 -37.13 -2.08
CA ARG A 164 -2.52 -36.18 -2.75
C ARG A 164 -2.14 -35.92 -4.21
N ALA A 165 -0.84 -35.91 -4.53
CA ALA A 165 -0.34 -35.81 -5.91
C ALA A 165 -0.80 -36.98 -6.80
N GLN A 166 -1.19 -38.11 -6.23
CA GLN A 166 -1.76 -39.26 -6.97
C GLN A 166 -3.30 -39.28 -6.97
N THR A 167 -3.95 -38.35 -6.25
CA THR A 167 -5.40 -38.32 -6.08
C THR A 167 -5.96 -36.95 -6.44
N ASP A 168 -6.39 -36.15 -5.47
CA ASP A 168 -7.11 -34.90 -5.68
C ASP A 168 -6.25 -33.78 -6.29
N LEU A 169 -4.92 -33.83 -6.08
CA LEU A 169 -3.98 -32.87 -6.67
C LEU A 169 -3.29 -33.39 -7.94
N LYS A 170 -3.71 -34.55 -8.47
CA LYS A 170 -3.07 -35.15 -9.65
C LYS A 170 -2.98 -34.21 -10.86
N PRO A 171 -4.02 -33.44 -11.25
CA PRO A 171 -3.92 -32.52 -12.37
C PRO A 171 -2.83 -31.45 -12.19
N LEU A 172 -2.67 -30.92 -10.98
CA LEU A 172 -1.63 -29.93 -10.65
C LEU A 172 -0.23 -30.58 -10.64
N PHE A 173 -0.13 -31.82 -10.15
CA PHE A 173 1.10 -32.59 -10.22
C PHE A 173 1.52 -32.92 -11.66
N ASP A 174 0.57 -33.32 -12.52
CA ASP A 174 0.84 -33.56 -13.94
C ASP A 174 1.32 -32.27 -14.63
N GLY A 175 0.79 -31.10 -14.23
CA GLY A 175 1.27 -29.79 -14.66
C GLY A 175 2.71 -29.50 -14.24
N LEU A 176 3.07 -29.85 -13.00
CA LEU A 176 4.45 -29.80 -12.50
C LEU A 176 5.39 -30.71 -13.29
N VAL A 177 4.99 -31.96 -13.53
CA VAL A 177 5.75 -32.91 -14.35
C VAL A 177 5.98 -32.34 -15.74
N LYS A 178 4.93 -31.83 -16.40
CA LYS A 178 5.05 -31.21 -17.73
C LYS A 178 6.03 -30.02 -17.74
N ALA A 179 5.99 -29.16 -16.71
CA ALA A 179 6.93 -28.06 -16.58
C ALA A 179 8.37 -28.56 -16.38
N SER A 180 8.56 -29.59 -15.54
CA SER A 180 9.86 -30.23 -15.31
C SER A 180 10.42 -30.90 -16.56
N GLU A 181 9.60 -31.59 -17.36
CA GLU A 181 10.00 -32.17 -18.65
C GLU A 181 10.47 -31.09 -19.64
N ALA A 182 9.75 -29.97 -19.72
CA ALA A 182 10.17 -28.85 -20.56
C ALA A 182 11.50 -28.23 -20.11
N LEU A 183 11.72 -28.15 -18.79
CA LEU A 183 12.98 -27.68 -18.22
C LEU A 183 14.13 -28.66 -18.47
N LEU A 184 13.91 -29.98 -18.42
CA LEU A 184 14.95 -30.96 -18.80
C LEU A 184 15.28 -30.92 -20.29
N ALA A 185 14.27 -30.77 -21.14
CA ALA A 185 14.45 -30.73 -22.59
C ALA A 185 15.18 -29.45 -23.06
N SER A 186 14.98 -28.34 -22.34
CA SER A 186 15.65 -27.06 -22.61
C SER A 186 16.05 -26.37 -21.30
N PRO A 187 17.13 -26.83 -20.65
CA PRO A 187 17.58 -26.26 -19.39
C PRO A 187 17.81 -24.76 -19.47
N PRO A 188 17.46 -24.01 -18.41
CA PRO A 188 17.77 -22.60 -18.36
C PRO A 188 19.29 -22.40 -18.39
N PRO A 189 19.79 -21.37 -19.09
CA PRO A 189 21.22 -21.07 -19.07
C PRO A 189 21.62 -20.59 -17.66
N THR A 190 22.85 -20.93 -17.30
CA THR A 190 23.43 -20.77 -15.94
C THR A 190 24.77 -20.05 -15.95
N ALA A 191 25.19 -19.54 -17.12
CA ALA A 191 26.32 -18.64 -17.20
C ALA A 191 26.04 -17.39 -16.36
N GLU A 192 27.07 -16.84 -15.73
CA GLU A 192 26.91 -15.67 -14.89
C GLU A 192 26.39 -14.48 -15.73
N PRO A 193 25.32 -13.78 -15.29
CA PRO A 193 24.82 -12.61 -16.00
C PRO A 193 25.86 -11.50 -16.12
N ALA A 194 25.84 -10.77 -17.23
CA ALA A 194 26.79 -9.69 -17.48
C ALA A 194 26.53 -8.48 -16.57
N THR A 195 27.62 -7.83 -16.15
CA THR A 195 27.59 -6.50 -15.53
C THR A 195 27.38 -5.42 -16.60
N TYR A 196 26.95 -4.24 -16.15
CA TYR A 196 26.83 -3.05 -16.99
C TYR A 196 28.23 -2.62 -17.51
N PRO A 197 28.36 -2.28 -18.80
CA PRO A 197 29.50 -1.55 -19.34
C PRO A 197 29.81 -0.27 -18.54
N LYS A 198 31.09 0.11 -18.47
CA LYS A 198 31.56 1.24 -17.66
C LYS A 198 30.96 2.59 -18.08
N ASP A 199 30.65 2.74 -19.36
CA ASP A 199 30.09 3.93 -20.01
C ASP A 199 28.56 3.90 -20.13
N MET A 200 27.89 2.92 -19.50
CA MET A 200 26.45 2.77 -19.56
C MET A 200 25.73 3.95 -18.92
N GLU A 201 24.93 4.67 -19.72
CA GLU A 201 24.04 5.70 -19.21
C GLU A 201 22.85 5.07 -18.46
N ARG A 202 22.65 5.48 -17.20
CA ARG A 202 21.53 5.03 -16.38
C ARG A 202 20.20 5.50 -16.99
N ASN A 203 19.21 4.62 -17.00
CA ASN A 203 17.87 4.84 -17.58
C ASN A 203 17.81 4.93 -19.13
N SER A 204 18.91 4.62 -19.82
CA SER A 204 18.91 4.31 -21.26
C SER A 204 18.13 3.02 -21.55
N GLU A 205 17.77 2.78 -22.81
CA GLU A 205 17.09 1.54 -23.20
C GLU A 205 18.03 0.33 -23.08
N GLU A 206 19.33 0.52 -23.30
CA GLU A 206 20.39 -0.47 -23.16
C GLU A 206 20.55 -0.89 -21.69
N TRP A 207 20.59 0.09 -20.78
CA TRP A 207 20.62 -0.17 -19.34
C TRP A 207 19.38 -0.94 -18.90
N ARG A 208 18.19 -0.52 -19.35
CA ARG A 208 16.93 -1.19 -18.99
C ARG A 208 16.90 -2.64 -19.45
N LYS A 209 17.39 -2.94 -20.66
CA LYS A 209 17.50 -4.30 -21.20
C LYS A 209 18.38 -5.19 -20.33
N LEU A 210 19.54 -4.71 -19.89
CA LEU A 210 20.43 -5.49 -19.02
C LEU A 210 19.89 -5.59 -17.58
N TRP A 211 19.47 -4.48 -16.98
CA TRP A 211 18.93 -4.43 -15.63
C TRP A 211 17.74 -5.39 -15.45
N TRP A 212 16.74 -5.30 -16.33
CA TRP A 212 15.57 -6.18 -16.29
C TRP A 212 15.87 -7.57 -16.85
N GLY A 213 16.75 -7.67 -17.85
CA GLY A 213 17.18 -8.93 -18.43
C GLY A 213 17.86 -9.83 -17.40
N ASN A 214 18.77 -9.29 -16.59
CA ASN A 214 19.44 -10.02 -15.51
C ASN A 214 18.43 -10.57 -14.50
N ARG A 215 17.40 -9.78 -14.15
CA ARG A 215 16.29 -10.24 -13.30
C ARG A 215 15.56 -11.45 -13.92
N VAL A 216 15.11 -11.32 -15.17
CA VAL A 216 14.36 -12.39 -15.86
C VAL A 216 15.20 -13.65 -16.00
N TYR A 217 16.49 -13.49 -16.35
CA TYR A 217 17.45 -14.58 -16.45
C TYR A 217 17.60 -15.32 -15.12
N THR A 218 17.79 -14.57 -14.03
CA THR A 218 17.95 -15.12 -12.67
C THR A 218 16.72 -15.91 -12.23
N ILE A 219 15.53 -15.36 -12.46
CA ILE A 219 14.27 -16.04 -12.14
C ILE A 219 14.15 -17.34 -12.96
N LYS A 220 14.42 -17.29 -14.27
CA LYS A 220 14.29 -18.47 -15.13
C LYS A 220 15.19 -19.62 -14.65
N ALA A 221 16.43 -19.33 -14.25
CA ALA A 221 17.36 -20.34 -13.74
C ALA A 221 16.91 -20.90 -12.39
N LEU A 222 16.76 -20.06 -11.37
CA LEU A 222 16.58 -20.52 -9.99
C LEU A 222 15.13 -20.92 -9.66
N ASP A 223 14.12 -20.29 -10.26
CA ASP A 223 12.72 -20.70 -10.08
C ASP A 223 12.42 -22.00 -10.87
N GLY A 224 13.09 -22.19 -12.01
CA GLY A 224 13.13 -23.45 -12.74
C GLY A 224 13.75 -24.58 -11.92
N ALA A 225 14.90 -24.33 -11.30
CA ALA A 225 15.53 -25.29 -10.39
C ALA A 225 14.65 -25.62 -9.18
N ALA A 226 14.01 -24.63 -8.56
CA ALA A 226 13.08 -24.85 -7.46
C ALA A 226 11.87 -25.71 -7.90
N THR A 227 11.35 -25.48 -9.11
CA THR A 227 10.26 -26.29 -9.68
C THR A 227 10.70 -27.74 -9.89
N LEU A 228 11.84 -27.98 -10.55
CA LEU A 228 12.41 -29.32 -10.73
C LEU A 228 12.62 -30.05 -9.39
N ALA A 229 13.22 -29.35 -8.42
CA ALA A 229 13.48 -29.89 -7.09
C ALA A 229 12.20 -30.28 -6.35
N PHE A 230 11.21 -29.38 -6.34
CA PHE A 230 9.93 -29.63 -5.68
C PHE A 230 9.17 -30.79 -6.35
N THR A 231 9.09 -30.82 -7.68
CA THR A 231 8.44 -31.91 -8.42
C THR A 231 9.05 -33.26 -8.04
N ARG A 232 10.38 -33.35 -7.95
CA ARG A 232 11.06 -34.57 -7.47
C ARG A 232 10.65 -34.94 -6.04
N LEU A 233 10.63 -33.97 -5.12
CA LEU A 233 10.27 -34.23 -3.72
C LEU A 233 8.90 -34.88 -3.55
N ILE A 234 7.92 -34.47 -4.36
CA ILE A 234 6.53 -34.94 -4.27
C ILE A 234 6.22 -36.14 -5.17
N GLY A 235 7.22 -36.79 -5.76
CA GLY A 235 7.06 -38.05 -6.51
C GLY A 235 7.48 -38.01 -7.98
N GLY A 236 8.11 -36.93 -8.43
CA GLY A 236 8.72 -36.85 -9.77
C GLY A 236 10.01 -37.68 -9.91
N ARG A 237 10.53 -37.73 -11.14
CA ARG A 237 11.75 -38.50 -11.47
C ARG A 237 12.99 -37.91 -10.80
N ASP A 238 13.94 -38.76 -10.40
CA ASP A 238 15.19 -38.32 -9.77
C ASP A 238 16.03 -37.41 -10.69
N GLU A 239 15.93 -37.56 -12.00
CA GLU A 239 16.56 -36.68 -13.00
C GLU A 239 16.22 -35.20 -12.79
N TYR A 240 14.99 -34.88 -12.36
CA TYR A 240 14.59 -33.51 -12.05
C TYR A 240 15.42 -32.96 -10.89
N GLY A 241 15.61 -33.76 -9.83
CA GLY A 241 16.41 -33.38 -8.67
C GLY A 241 17.89 -33.18 -9.01
N GLN A 242 18.44 -34.02 -9.89
CA GLN A 242 19.83 -33.90 -10.34
C GLN A 242 20.06 -32.65 -11.18
N GLU A 243 19.13 -32.32 -12.08
CA GLU A 243 19.22 -31.09 -12.88
C GLU A 243 19.02 -29.84 -12.00
N ALA A 244 18.09 -29.88 -11.05
CA ALA A 244 17.94 -28.81 -10.07
C ALA A 244 19.23 -28.59 -9.25
N ARG A 245 19.88 -29.67 -8.80
CA ARG A 245 21.18 -29.62 -8.12
C ARG A 245 22.25 -29.01 -9.03
N ARG A 246 22.34 -29.42 -10.31
CA ARG A 246 23.30 -28.85 -11.27
C ARG A 246 23.14 -27.35 -11.39
N ILE A 247 21.90 -26.88 -11.64
CA ILE A 247 21.60 -25.45 -11.78
C ILE A 247 21.93 -24.69 -10.50
N LEU A 248 21.53 -25.21 -9.33
CA LEU A 248 21.84 -24.60 -8.03
C LEU A 248 23.35 -24.41 -7.86
N MET A 249 24.13 -25.46 -8.11
CA MET A 249 25.58 -25.44 -7.90
C MET A 249 26.33 -24.57 -8.92
N GLU A 250 25.82 -24.42 -10.13
CA GLU A 250 26.38 -23.48 -11.12
C GLU A 250 26.05 -22.03 -10.75
N CYS A 251 24.81 -21.75 -10.34
CA CYS A 251 24.42 -20.43 -9.84
C CYS A 251 25.14 -20.06 -8.53
N ALA A 252 25.51 -21.03 -7.70
CA ALA A 252 26.27 -20.81 -6.46
C ALA A 252 27.69 -20.27 -6.73
N ARG A 253 28.21 -20.42 -7.95
CA ARG A 253 29.52 -19.90 -8.38
C ARG A 253 29.48 -18.47 -8.90
N TRP A 254 28.29 -17.90 -9.13
CA TRP A 254 28.17 -16.49 -9.54
C TRP A 254 28.71 -15.59 -8.43
N ASP A 255 29.35 -14.47 -8.80
CA ASP A 255 29.84 -13.51 -7.84
C ASP A 255 28.66 -12.99 -6.97
N PRO A 256 28.68 -13.18 -5.63
CA PRO A 256 27.62 -12.72 -4.75
C PRO A 256 27.38 -11.21 -4.78
N LYS A 257 28.36 -10.42 -5.27
CA LYS A 257 28.29 -8.97 -5.43
C LYS A 257 28.33 -8.50 -6.89
N GLY A 258 28.27 -9.44 -7.83
CA GLY A 258 28.30 -9.19 -9.27
C GLY A 258 26.95 -8.71 -9.83
N ALA A 259 26.63 -9.09 -11.06
CA ALA A 259 25.45 -8.63 -11.79
C ALA A 259 24.10 -8.96 -11.10
N THR A 260 24.10 -9.95 -10.21
CA THR A 260 22.94 -10.39 -9.43
C THR A 260 23.11 -10.11 -7.93
N GLY A 261 24.09 -9.27 -7.54
CA GLY A 261 24.24 -8.79 -6.17
C GLY A 261 23.13 -7.84 -5.80
N TYR A 262 22.68 -7.87 -4.53
CA TYR A 262 21.54 -7.07 -4.07
C TYR A 262 21.84 -5.57 -4.15
N ARG A 263 23.08 -5.13 -3.87
CA ARG A 263 23.46 -3.72 -4.00
C ARG A 263 23.73 -3.27 -5.44
N TYR A 264 24.01 -4.21 -6.34
CA TYR A 264 24.28 -3.92 -7.75
C TYR A 264 22.98 -3.82 -8.57
N ASN A 265 22.14 -4.85 -8.45
CA ASN A 265 20.83 -4.94 -9.10
C ASN A 265 19.89 -5.70 -8.16
N ASP A 266 19.23 -4.98 -7.26
CA ASP A 266 18.31 -5.55 -6.28
C ASP A 266 17.13 -6.31 -6.92
N GLU A 267 16.64 -5.86 -8.07
CA GLU A 267 15.62 -6.54 -8.86
C GLU A 267 16.08 -7.94 -9.34
N ALA A 268 17.37 -8.19 -9.50
CA ALA A 268 17.94 -9.52 -9.74
C ALA A 268 18.36 -10.25 -8.44
N GLY A 269 18.93 -9.53 -7.47
CA GLY A 269 19.41 -10.11 -6.21
C GLY A 269 18.30 -10.65 -5.31
N MET A 270 17.17 -9.95 -5.22
CA MET A 270 16.00 -10.43 -4.45
C MET A 270 15.46 -11.79 -4.92
N PRO A 271 15.16 -12.00 -6.22
CA PRO A 271 14.76 -13.32 -6.70
C PRO A 271 15.91 -14.34 -6.63
N TYR A 272 17.18 -13.96 -6.81
CA TYR A 272 18.30 -14.87 -6.57
C TYR A 272 18.21 -15.45 -5.16
N ASN A 273 18.18 -14.59 -4.15
CA ASN A 273 18.27 -15.01 -2.75
C ASN A 273 17.11 -15.91 -2.34
N SER A 274 15.89 -15.57 -2.74
CA SER A 274 14.71 -16.38 -2.42
C SER A 274 14.66 -17.70 -3.19
N ARG A 275 14.90 -17.72 -4.51
CA ARG A 275 14.78 -18.96 -5.30
C ARG A 275 15.95 -19.91 -5.08
N PHE A 276 17.13 -19.38 -4.79
CA PHE A 276 18.27 -20.17 -4.33
C PHE A 276 17.94 -20.87 -3.01
N ALA A 277 17.41 -20.14 -2.01
CA ALA A 277 17.02 -20.70 -0.71
C ALA A 277 15.95 -21.80 -0.85
N ARG A 278 14.94 -21.59 -1.71
CA ARG A 278 13.91 -22.61 -2.02
C ARG A 278 14.52 -23.85 -2.64
N THR A 279 15.33 -23.68 -3.70
CA THR A 279 15.99 -24.79 -4.39
C THR A 279 16.88 -25.58 -3.43
N TYR A 280 17.75 -24.91 -2.67
CA TYR A 280 18.60 -25.51 -1.64
C TYR A 280 17.78 -26.35 -0.65
N SER A 281 16.67 -25.79 -0.17
CA SER A 281 15.80 -26.49 0.76
C SER A 281 15.16 -27.75 0.17
N PHE A 282 14.86 -27.72 -1.13
CA PHE A 282 14.19 -28.82 -1.82
C PHE A 282 15.12 -29.92 -2.34
N VAL A 283 16.39 -29.63 -2.62
CA VAL A 283 17.39 -30.63 -3.05
C VAL A 283 18.35 -31.04 -1.94
N TYR A 284 18.10 -30.64 -0.69
CA TYR A 284 19.04 -30.80 0.42
C TYR A 284 19.59 -32.23 0.58
N ASP A 285 18.74 -33.24 0.35
CA ASP A 285 19.09 -34.66 0.44
C ASP A 285 20.03 -35.13 -0.68
N LEU A 286 20.12 -34.40 -1.79
CA LEU A 286 21.01 -34.67 -2.93
C LEU A 286 22.35 -33.93 -2.83
N LEU A 287 22.50 -32.99 -1.90
CA LEU A 287 23.72 -32.20 -1.73
C LEU A 287 24.71 -32.93 -0.82
N SER A 288 25.96 -33.03 -1.26
CA SER A 288 27.07 -33.42 -0.40
C SER A 288 27.38 -32.31 0.61
N GLU A 289 28.15 -32.60 1.65
CA GLU A 289 28.54 -31.56 2.61
C GLU A 289 29.39 -30.45 1.96
N ASP A 290 30.20 -30.78 0.96
CA ASP A 290 30.96 -29.80 0.18
C ASP A 290 30.03 -28.91 -0.64
N ASP A 291 28.99 -29.47 -1.27
CA ASP A 291 27.97 -28.69 -1.97
C ASP A 291 27.25 -27.72 -1.02
N ARG A 292 26.87 -28.22 0.16
CA ARG A 292 26.20 -27.41 1.19
C ARG A 292 27.11 -26.30 1.70
N LYS A 293 28.40 -26.57 1.89
CA LYS A 293 29.40 -25.56 2.26
C LYS A 293 29.46 -24.42 1.25
N ILE A 294 29.54 -24.71 -0.04
CA ILE A 294 29.54 -23.69 -1.11
C ILE A 294 28.25 -22.86 -1.05
N CYS A 295 27.10 -23.50 -0.87
CA CYS A 295 25.82 -22.81 -0.73
C CYS A 295 25.78 -21.88 0.48
N ARG A 296 26.30 -22.33 1.64
CA ARG A 296 26.39 -21.50 2.86
C ARG A 296 27.30 -20.30 2.66
N GLU A 297 28.45 -20.47 2.01
CA GLU A 297 29.41 -19.39 1.77
C GLU A 297 28.82 -18.27 0.90
N VAL A 298 28.20 -18.62 -0.24
CA VAL A 298 27.60 -17.61 -1.13
C VAL A 298 26.39 -16.92 -0.48
N MET A 299 25.57 -17.68 0.26
CA MET A 299 24.37 -17.14 0.91
C MET A 299 24.68 -16.35 2.17
N ALA A 300 25.81 -16.61 2.86
CA ALA A 300 26.29 -15.79 3.95
C ALA A 300 26.59 -14.35 3.49
N VAL A 301 27.31 -14.22 2.36
CA VAL A 301 27.63 -12.90 1.78
C VAL A 301 26.37 -12.15 1.35
N ARG A 302 25.45 -12.85 0.67
CA ARG A 302 24.22 -12.25 0.14
C ARG A 302 23.23 -11.86 1.25
N GLY A 303 23.05 -12.71 2.26
CA GLY A 303 22.19 -12.46 3.42
C GLY A 303 22.69 -11.27 4.24
N GLU A 304 24.00 -11.22 4.51
CA GLU A 304 24.61 -10.10 5.23
C GLU A 304 24.54 -8.78 4.45
N GLU A 305 24.72 -8.80 3.13
CA GLU A 305 24.56 -7.61 2.30
C GLU A 305 23.13 -7.05 2.36
N MET A 306 22.11 -7.92 2.33
CA MET A 306 20.71 -7.52 2.49
C MET A 306 20.43 -6.98 3.90
N HIS A 307 20.85 -7.72 4.93
CA HIS A 307 20.60 -7.36 6.32
C HIS A 307 21.19 -5.99 6.65
N ARG A 308 22.46 -5.74 6.30
CA ARG A 308 23.14 -4.45 6.50
C ARG A 308 22.47 -3.29 5.78
N HIS A 309 21.83 -3.55 4.64
CA HIS A 309 21.10 -2.51 3.93
C HIS A 309 19.73 -2.19 4.57
N LEU A 310 19.07 -3.20 5.14
CA LEU A 310 17.74 -3.08 5.72
C LEU A 310 17.78 -2.59 7.16
N TYR A 311 18.61 -3.19 8.01
CA TYR A 311 18.75 -2.84 9.41
C TYR A 311 19.83 -1.76 9.62
N PRO A 312 19.60 -0.72 10.46
CA PRO A 312 18.39 -0.45 11.26
C PRO A 312 17.30 0.35 10.53
N ARG A 313 17.60 0.87 9.34
CA ARG A 313 16.76 1.87 8.65
C ARG A 313 15.31 1.44 8.47
N HIS A 314 15.06 0.20 8.08
CA HIS A 314 13.73 -0.28 7.70
C HIS A 314 12.74 -0.31 8.88
N LEU A 315 13.24 -0.38 10.13
CA LEU A 315 12.38 -0.40 11.33
C LEU A 315 11.91 1.00 11.76
N TRP A 316 12.43 2.06 11.15
CA TRP A 316 12.10 3.46 11.47
C TRP A 316 11.70 4.29 10.23
N SER A 317 12.31 4.04 9.09
CA SER A 317 12.02 4.70 7.81
C SER A 317 11.59 3.67 6.77
N PRO A 318 10.40 3.05 6.92
CA PRO A 318 10.02 1.89 6.12
C PRO A 318 9.52 2.23 4.72
N TYR A 319 9.33 3.49 4.37
CA TYR A 319 8.74 3.94 3.09
C TYR A 319 9.64 3.75 1.84
N SER A 320 10.69 2.94 1.92
CA SER A 320 11.46 2.49 0.75
C SER A 320 10.76 1.32 0.08
N SER A 321 10.23 1.58 -1.13
CA SER A 321 9.53 0.61 -1.98
C SER A 321 10.29 -0.73 -2.12
N HIS A 322 11.58 -0.71 -2.47
CA HIS A 322 12.37 -1.94 -2.60
C HIS A 322 12.64 -2.62 -1.26
N SER A 323 12.94 -1.86 -0.20
CA SER A 323 13.18 -2.43 1.15
C SER A 323 11.93 -3.10 1.72
N ASN A 324 10.73 -2.56 1.45
CA ASN A 324 9.44 -3.14 1.82
C ASN A 324 9.15 -4.52 1.20
N ARG A 325 9.92 -4.93 0.19
CA ARG A 325 9.88 -6.27 -0.42
C ARG A 325 11.10 -7.12 -0.05
N ALA A 326 12.23 -6.50 0.24
CA ALA A 326 13.49 -7.22 0.45
C ALA A 326 13.51 -8.06 1.74
N TRP A 327 12.90 -7.58 2.82
CA TRP A 327 12.99 -8.21 4.15
C TRP A 327 12.44 -9.64 4.19
N HIS A 328 11.39 -9.95 3.43
CA HIS A 328 10.83 -11.30 3.41
C HIS A 328 11.70 -12.27 2.61
N PHE A 329 12.43 -11.80 1.58
CA PHE A 329 13.43 -12.64 0.90
C PHE A 329 14.62 -12.95 1.81
N LEU A 330 15.05 -11.99 2.64
CA LEU A 330 16.04 -12.24 3.69
C LEU A 330 15.52 -13.26 4.71
N GLY A 331 14.23 -13.19 5.08
CA GLY A 331 13.57 -14.19 5.92
C GLY A 331 13.62 -15.60 5.32
N GLU A 332 13.41 -15.76 4.00
CA GLU A 332 13.55 -17.05 3.32
C GLU A 332 14.98 -17.60 3.40
N VAL A 333 16.00 -16.74 3.24
CA VAL A 333 17.40 -17.14 3.42
C VAL A 333 17.63 -17.59 4.87
N GLY A 334 17.18 -16.81 5.85
CA GLY A 334 17.31 -17.14 7.26
C GLY A 334 16.67 -18.48 7.63
N LEU A 335 15.47 -18.77 7.10
CA LEU A 335 14.79 -20.04 7.36
C LEU A 335 15.48 -21.23 6.68
N ALA A 336 15.95 -21.08 5.43
CA ALA A 336 16.65 -22.15 4.74
C ALA A 336 17.96 -22.51 5.46
N PHE A 337 18.73 -21.53 5.90
CA PHE A 337 20.06 -21.72 6.48
C PHE A 337 20.09 -21.62 8.02
N LEU A 338 18.94 -21.74 8.69
CA LEU A 338 18.88 -21.72 10.15
C LEU A 338 19.77 -22.82 10.74
N ASP A 339 20.56 -22.46 11.76
CA ASP A 339 21.59 -23.31 12.39
C ASP A 339 22.76 -23.74 11.47
N GLU A 340 22.79 -23.27 10.21
CA GLU A 340 23.85 -23.56 9.24
C GLU A 340 24.73 -22.33 8.92
N ILE A 341 24.12 -21.14 8.90
CA ILE A 341 24.83 -19.86 8.86
C ILE A 341 24.64 -19.17 10.22
N PRO A 342 25.71 -18.71 10.91
CA PRO A 342 25.61 -18.14 12.25
C PRO A 342 24.58 -17.01 12.39
N GLU A 343 24.47 -16.15 11.38
CA GLU A 343 23.59 -14.98 11.35
C GLU A 343 22.15 -15.31 10.92
N ALA A 344 21.85 -16.52 10.43
CA ALA A 344 20.55 -16.86 9.87
C ALA A 344 19.40 -16.70 10.87
N GLY A 345 19.63 -17.06 12.14
CA GLY A 345 18.63 -16.85 13.21
C GLY A 345 18.33 -15.38 13.47
N GLU A 346 19.29 -14.48 13.23
CA GLU A 346 19.07 -13.04 13.30
C GLU A 346 18.23 -12.54 12.12
N TRP A 347 18.46 -13.06 10.92
CA TRP A 347 17.68 -12.70 9.74
C TRP A 347 16.20 -13.11 9.86
N VAL A 348 15.93 -14.29 10.41
CA VAL A 348 14.55 -14.72 10.72
C VAL A 348 13.93 -13.81 11.78
N TRP A 349 14.68 -13.49 12.84
CA TRP A 349 14.21 -12.62 13.91
C TRP A 349 13.93 -11.19 13.44
N PHE A 350 14.78 -10.64 12.58
CA PHE A 350 14.58 -9.36 11.90
C PHE A 350 13.29 -9.39 11.06
N ALA A 351 13.12 -10.39 10.19
CA ALA A 351 11.93 -10.51 9.35
C ALA A 351 10.63 -10.64 10.17
N ALA A 352 10.66 -11.38 11.29
CA ALA A 352 9.53 -11.48 12.20
C ALA A 352 9.18 -10.13 12.85
N ASN A 353 10.18 -9.35 13.25
CA ASN A 353 9.97 -8.02 13.80
C ASN A 353 9.46 -7.02 12.77
N VAL A 354 9.91 -7.11 11.51
CA VAL A 354 9.36 -6.30 10.42
C VAL A 354 7.88 -6.65 10.23
N PHE A 355 7.50 -7.94 10.15
CA PHE A 355 6.10 -8.33 10.00
C PHE A 355 5.23 -7.91 11.19
N ALA A 356 5.69 -8.15 12.42
CA ALA A 356 4.92 -7.84 13.62
C ALA A 356 4.72 -6.33 13.75
N ASN A 357 5.82 -5.56 13.67
CA ASN A 357 5.81 -4.17 14.08
C ASN A 357 5.54 -3.20 12.93
N VAL A 358 6.10 -3.44 11.74
CA VAL A 358 6.19 -2.41 10.70
C VAL A 358 5.26 -2.69 9.53
N TYR A 359 5.21 -3.93 9.05
CA TYR A 359 4.57 -4.26 7.77
C TYR A 359 3.08 -4.60 7.90
N PRO A 360 2.22 -4.18 6.96
CA PRO A 360 2.49 -3.30 5.82
C PRO A 360 2.40 -1.81 6.18
N VAL A 361 3.14 -0.97 5.46
CA VAL A 361 3.24 0.48 5.74
C VAL A 361 2.50 1.38 4.76
N TRP A 362 2.11 0.86 3.59
CA TRP A 362 1.36 1.60 2.58
C TRP A 362 -0.15 1.39 2.72
N SER A 363 -0.61 0.96 3.89
CA SER A 363 -1.95 0.44 4.10
C SER A 363 -2.66 1.10 5.27
N ASP A 364 -3.95 0.82 5.38
CA ASP A 364 -4.76 1.08 6.56
C ASP A 364 -5.46 -0.20 7.05
N GLU A 365 -6.17 -0.13 8.17
CA GLU A 365 -6.91 -1.26 8.71
C GLU A 365 -8.22 -1.53 7.96
N ASP A 366 -8.63 -0.67 7.02
CA ASP A 366 -9.82 -0.83 6.18
C ASP A 366 -9.55 -1.67 4.92
N GLY A 367 -8.28 -2.03 4.67
CA GLY A 367 -7.82 -2.82 3.53
C GLY A 367 -7.23 -1.98 2.39
N GLY A 368 -7.13 -0.66 2.54
CA GLY A 368 -6.67 0.25 1.50
C GLY A 368 -5.17 0.15 1.22
N TRP A 369 -4.75 0.60 0.04
CA TRP A 369 -3.35 0.66 -0.36
C TRP A 369 -2.99 1.98 -1.06
N HIS A 370 -2.03 2.73 -0.52
CA HIS A 370 -1.62 4.05 -0.99
C HIS A 370 -1.00 4.03 -2.39
N GLU A 371 -0.12 3.08 -2.70
CA GLU A 371 0.63 3.07 -3.96
C GLU A 371 -0.20 2.70 -5.21
N GLY A 372 -1.50 2.48 -5.06
CA GLY A 372 -2.42 2.15 -6.15
C GLY A 372 -2.43 0.66 -6.52
N MET A 373 -3.38 0.29 -7.37
CA MET A 373 -3.75 -1.11 -7.65
C MET A 373 -2.61 -1.95 -8.27
N ALA A 374 -1.80 -1.35 -9.14
CA ALA A 374 -0.70 -2.08 -9.77
C ALA A 374 0.37 -2.48 -8.76
N TYR A 375 0.70 -1.57 -7.85
CA TYR A 375 1.69 -1.78 -6.82
C TYR A 375 1.15 -2.64 -5.68
N TRP A 376 -0.12 -2.48 -5.28
CA TRP A 376 -0.80 -3.42 -4.39
C TRP A 376 -0.68 -4.86 -4.91
N ASN A 377 -1.08 -5.09 -6.17
CA ASN A 377 -1.01 -6.42 -6.77
C ASN A 377 0.43 -6.97 -6.80
N SER A 378 1.39 -6.19 -7.30
CA SER A 378 2.80 -6.58 -7.40
C SER A 378 3.47 -6.85 -6.05
N TYR A 379 3.17 -6.05 -5.01
CA TYR A 379 3.78 -6.19 -3.69
C TYR A 379 3.18 -7.37 -2.94
N ILE A 380 1.85 -7.40 -2.90
CA ILE A 380 1.15 -8.39 -2.13
C ILE A 380 1.33 -9.78 -2.73
N GLU A 381 1.42 -9.92 -4.05
CA GLU A 381 1.74 -11.22 -4.70
C GLU A 381 3.02 -11.83 -4.11
N ARG A 382 4.09 -11.04 -3.99
CA ARG A 382 5.37 -11.51 -3.42
C ARG A 382 5.26 -11.78 -1.92
N PHE A 383 4.52 -10.95 -1.20
CA PHE A 383 4.27 -11.16 0.22
C PHE A 383 3.48 -12.44 0.49
N THR A 384 2.53 -12.82 -0.37
CA THR A 384 1.72 -14.03 -0.15
C THR A 384 2.58 -15.29 -0.03
N TRP A 385 3.71 -15.36 -0.73
CA TRP A 385 4.67 -16.47 -0.56
C TRP A 385 5.24 -16.50 0.84
N TRP A 386 5.62 -15.34 1.37
CA TRP A 386 6.13 -15.23 2.73
C TRP A 386 5.04 -15.53 3.75
N ALA A 387 3.80 -15.11 3.52
CA ALA A 387 2.67 -15.48 4.37
C ALA A 387 2.49 -17.01 4.45
N ASP A 388 2.56 -17.71 3.32
CA ASP A 388 2.50 -19.18 3.27
C ASP A 388 3.67 -19.80 4.06
N ILE A 389 4.90 -19.31 3.84
CA ILE A 389 6.11 -19.80 4.51
C ILE A 389 6.06 -19.54 6.03
N MET A 390 5.67 -18.35 6.46
CA MET A 390 5.54 -18.00 7.88
C MET A 390 4.52 -18.89 8.59
N HIS A 391 3.40 -19.16 7.93
CA HIS A 391 2.37 -20.03 8.48
C HIS A 391 2.91 -21.44 8.69
N VAL A 392 3.56 -22.01 7.67
CA VAL A 392 4.05 -23.38 7.70
C VAL A 392 5.26 -23.55 8.62
N ALA A 393 6.26 -22.67 8.52
CA ALA A 393 7.53 -22.80 9.26
C ALA A 393 7.44 -22.33 10.72
N MET A 394 6.61 -21.31 11.00
CA MET A 394 6.60 -20.63 12.31
C MET A 394 5.22 -20.56 12.97
N GLY A 395 4.18 -21.04 12.31
CA GLY A 395 2.80 -20.98 12.83
C GLY A 395 2.22 -19.55 12.85
N VAL A 396 2.80 -18.61 12.09
CA VAL A 396 2.35 -17.21 12.06
C VAL A 396 1.33 -17.02 10.95
N LYS A 397 0.10 -16.65 11.30
CA LYS A 397 -1.01 -16.46 10.36
C LYS A 397 -1.11 -15.00 9.93
N ALA A 398 -0.64 -14.67 8.73
CA ALA A 398 -0.62 -13.30 8.25
C ALA A 398 -2.02 -12.67 8.16
N TYR A 399 -3.01 -13.45 7.72
CA TYR A 399 -4.39 -13.02 7.47
C TYR A 399 -5.21 -12.76 8.72
N ASP A 400 -4.66 -13.05 9.90
CA ASP A 400 -5.26 -12.64 11.17
C ASP A 400 -5.05 -11.14 11.44
N LYS A 401 -4.04 -10.51 10.82
CA LYS A 401 -3.74 -9.08 11.02
C LYS A 401 -4.83 -8.21 10.38
N PRO A 402 -5.28 -7.12 11.02
CA PRO A 402 -6.42 -6.31 10.56
C PRO A 402 -6.38 -5.89 9.09
N TYR A 403 -5.23 -5.47 8.56
CA TYR A 403 -5.13 -5.17 7.13
C TYR A 403 -5.37 -6.39 6.24
N PHE A 404 -4.69 -7.52 6.53
CA PHE A 404 -4.78 -8.71 5.69
C PHE A 404 -6.16 -9.40 5.77
N SER A 405 -6.91 -9.21 6.86
CA SER A 405 -8.28 -9.71 6.95
C SER A 405 -9.29 -8.90 6.14
N ARG A 406 -8.91 -7.72 5.63
CA ARG A 406 -9.74 -6.86 4.77
C ARG A 406 -9.13 -6.57 3.39
N ILE A 407 -7.97 -7.13 3.09
CA ILE A 407 -7.15 -6.78 1.92
C ILE A 407 -7.87 -6.96 0.57
N GLY A 408 -8.73 -7.96 0.44
CA GLY A 408 -9.47 -8.23 -0.80
C GLY A 408 -10.55 -7.19 -1.10
N ASP A 409 -10.97 -6.40 -0.10
CA ASP A 409 -11.93 -5.32 -0.30
C ASP A 409 -11.38 -4.26 -1.25
N TYR A 410 -10.06 -4.04 -1.27
CA TYR A 410 -9.45 -3.09 -2.18
C TYR A 410 -9.78 -3.42 -3.65
N ALA A 411 -9.59 -4.67 -4.07
CA ALA A 411 -9.92 -5.09 -5.43
C ALA A 411 -11.44 -5.13 -5.68
N LEU A 412 -12.22 -5.62 -4.71
CA LEU A 412 -13.68 -5.73 -4.83
C LEU A 412 -14.33 -4.37 -5.10
N TYR A 413 -13.91 -3.33 -4.38
CA TYR A 413 -14.50 -1.99 -4.49
C TYR A 413 -13.87 -1.15 -5.61
N MET A 414 -12.55 -1.19 -5.79
CA MET A 414 -11.85 -0.38 -6.81
C MET A 414 -12.03 -0.92 -8.22
N GLN A 415 -12.16 -2.24 -8.38
CA GLN A 415 -12.31 -2.90 -9.68
C GLN A 415 -13.36 -4.03 -9.61
N PRO A 416 -14.67 -3.71 -9.47
CA PRO A 416 -15.74 -4.70 -9.64
C PRO A 416 -15.60 -5.51 -10.93
N PRO A 417 -16.19 -6.72 -11.04
CA PRO A 417 -15.96 -7.61 -12.17
C PRO A 417 -16.20 -6.97 -13.54
N GLY A 418 -15.24 -7.10 -14.45
CA GLY A 418 -15.28 -6.48 -15.79
C GLY A 418 -14.71 -5.06 -15.86
N THR A 419 -14.24 -4.47 -14.76
CA THR A 419 -13.64 -3.12 -14.77
C THR A 419 -12.32 -3.07 -15.54
N VAL A 420 -12.11 -1.98 -16.31
CA VAL A 420 -10.84 -1.62 -16.98
C VAL A 420 -10.32 -0.29 -16.41
N GLY A 421 -9.01 -0.22 -16.17
CA GLY A 421 -8.37 0.81 -15.36
C GLY A 421 -8.36 0.42 -13.87
N GLY A 422 -7.58 1.13 -13.06
CA GLY A 422 -7.46 0.87 -11.61
C GLY A 422 -7.48 2.14 -10.75
N GLY A 423 -8.04 3.22 -11.28
CA GLY A 423 -8.18 4.49 -10.57
C GLY A 423 -6.88 5.28 -10.48
N LEU A 424 -6.11 5.00 -9.43
CA LEU A 424 -5.05 5.84 -8.89
C LEU A 424 -3.70 5.13 -8.96
N GLY A 425 -2.64 5.92 -9.11
CA GLY A 425 -1.26 5.52 -9.03
C GLY A 425 -0.68 4.96 -10.33
N ASP A 426 0.58 4.53 -10.23
CA ASP A 426 1.33 4.08 -11.39
C ASP A 426 0.74 2.83 -12.08
N LEU A 427 0.86 2.78 -13.41
CA LEU A 427 0.52 1.62 -14.26
C LEU A 427 -0.94 1.15 -14.24
N VAL A 428 -1.88 1.91 -13.67
CA VAL A 428 -3.25 1.42 -13.49
C VAL A 428 -4.14 1.53 -14.72
N ALA A 429 -3.83 2.43 -15.66
CA ALA A 429 -4.74 2.81 -16.74
C ALA A 429 -5.05 1.69 -17.76
N GLU A 430 -4.27 0.60 -17.80
CA GLU A 430 -4.49 -0.59 -18.64
C GLU A 430 -4.82 -1.85 -17.82
N ARG A 431 -4.90 -1.75 -16.49
CA ARG A 431 -5.22 -2.91 -15.66
C ARG A 431 -6.66 -3.33 -15.86
N THR A 432 -6.92 -4.60 -15.64
CA THR A 432 -8.28 -5.14 -15.61
C THR A 432 -8.56 -5.75 -14.25
N SER A 433 -9.83 -5.82 -13.85
CA SER A 433 -10.29 -6.58 -12.67
C SER A 433 -9.76 -8.02 -12.67
N SER A 434 -9.72 -8.69 -13.84
CA SER A 434 -9.15 -10.03 -13.99
C SER A 434 -7.66 -10.13 -13.62
N SER A 435 -6.93 -9.01 -13.61
CA SER A 435 -5.51 -8.97 -13.20
C SER A 435 -5.32 -9.29 -11.70
N ASN A 436 -6.40 -9.32 -10.92
CA ASN A 436 -6.36 -9.56 -9.46
C ASN A 436 -6.75 -10.99 -9.07
N LEU A 437 -7.22 -11.82 -10.00
CA LEU A 437 -7.84 -13.11 -9.68
C LEU A 437 -6.93 -14.05 -8.88
N ARG A 438 -5.65 -14.12 -9.26
CA ARG A 438 -4.64 -14.92 -8.55
C ARG A 438 -4.50 -14.54 -7.08
N LEU A 439 -4.60 -13.25 -6.78
CA LEU A 439 -4.52 -12.76 -5.40
C LEU A 439 -5.84 -12.96 -4.66
N MET A 440 -6.96 -12.66 -5.31
CA MET A 440 -8.28 -12.79 -4.71
C MET A 440 -8.60 -14.25 -4.34
N GLU A 441 -8.18 -15.22 -5.14
CA GLU A 441 -8.29 -16.65 -4.81
C GLU A 441 -7.51 -16.99 -3.55
N VAL A 442 -6.27 -16.51 -3.43
CA VAL A 442 -5.44 -16.71 -2.24
C VAL A 442 -6.09 -16.09 -1.01
N PHE A 443 -6.58 -14.85 -1.13
CA PHE A 443 -7.20 -14.15 0.00
C PHE A 443 -8.50 -14.81 0.42
N ALA A 444 -9.32 -15.24 -0.55
CA ALA A 444 -10.56 -15.97 -0.28
C ALA A 444 -10.26 -17.22 0.55
N ALA A 445 -9.34 -18.07 0.08
CA ALA A 445 -8.97 -19.31 0.76
C ALA A 445 -8.33 -19.07 2.14
N GLN A 446 -7.40 -18.11 2.25
CA GLN A 446 -6.65 -17.86 3.48
C GLN A 446 -7.48 -17.15 4.56
N ALA A 447 -8.38 -16.23 4.17
CA ALA A 447 -9.25 -15.51 5.09
C ALA A 447 -10.63 -16.16 5.27
N GLY A 448 -10.95 -17.19 4.48
CA GLY A 448 -12.28 -17.81 4.46
C GLY A 448 -13.40 -16.86 4.00
N ASN A 449 -13.10 -15.91 3.11
CA ASN A 449 -14.04 -14.84 2.75
C ASN A 449 -14.90 -15.21 1.53
N PRO A 450 -16.23 -15.36 1.68
CA PRO A 450 -17.10 -15.83 0.61
C PRO A 450 -17.34 -14.79 -0.50
N TYR A 451 -17.19 -13.50 -0.20
CA TYR A 451 -17.34 -12.43 -1.20
C TYR A 451 -16.15 -12.36 -2.15
N TRP A 452 -14.95 -12.60 -1.62
CA TRP A 452 -13.75 -12.64 -2.44
C TRP A 452 -13.70 -13.89 -3.30
N GLN A 453 -14.23 -15.02 -2.79
CA GLN A 453 -14.46 -16.20 -3.61
C GLN A 453 -15.47 -15.91 -4.73
N TRP A 454 -16.58 -15.24 -4.43
CA TRP A 454 -17.53 -14.83 -5.45
C TRP A 454 -16.89 -13.92 -6.51
N TYR A 455 -16.00 -13.00 -6.11
CA TYR A 455 -15.28 -12.16 -7.06
C TYR A 455 -14.50 -13.02 -8.07
N VAL A 456 -13.84 -14.08 -7.61
CA VAL A 456 -13.11 -15.01 -8.49
C VAL A 456 -14.07 -15.74 -9.43
N GLU A 457 -15.17 -16.29 -8.92
CA GLU A 457 -16.16 -17.03 -9.70
C GLU A 457 -16.92 -16.14 -10.71
N ALA A 458 -17.18 -14.88 -10.36
CA ALA A 458 -17.81 -13.90 -11.25
C ALA A 458 -16.95 -13.58 -12.49
N HIS A 459 -15.64 -13.86 -12.45
CA HIS A 459 -14.75 -13.78 -13.61
C HIS A 459 -14.53 -15.11 -14.34
N GLY A 460 -15.24 -16.17 -13.95
CA GLY A 460 -15.07 -17.51 -14.51
C GLY A 460 -13.95 -18.33 -13.85
N GLY A 461 -13.49 -17.94 -12.66
CA GLY A 461 -12.42 -18.61 -11.93
C GLY A 461 -11.05 -17.92 -12.08
N ALA A 462 -10.10 -18.30 -11.23
CA ALA A 462 -8.74 -17.82 -11.32
C ALA A 462 -7.93 -18.63 -12.35
N PRO A 463 -6.99 -18.01 -13.07
CA PRO A 463 -6.07 -18.75 -13.92
C PRO A 463 -5.17 -19.62 -13.04
N ASP A 464 -4.87 -20.84 -13.51
CA ASP A 464 -3.94 -21.74 -12.83
C ASP A 464 -2.63 -20.99 -12.49
N LEU A 465 -2.29 -20.99 -11.21
CA LEU A 465 -1.05 -20.41 -10.70
C LEU A 465 0.17 -21.14 -11.27
N GLY A 466 0.03 -22.46 -11.51
CA GLY A 466 1.09 -23.35 -11.92
C GLY A 466 2.21 -23.48 -10.87
N GLY A 467 3.20 -24.32 -11.19
CA GLY A 467 4.39 -24.48 -10.35
C GLY A 467 4.09 -25.02 -8.95
N TYR A 468 5.12 -25.00 -8.10
CA TYR A 468 5.03 -25.60 -6.76
C TYR A 468 4.13 -24.79 -5.81
N VAL A 469 4.08 -23.46 -5.97
CA VAL A 469 3.16 -22.60 -5.20
C VAL A 469 1.70 -22.90 -5.58
N GLY A 470 1.40 -23.07 -6.87
CA GLY A 470 0.06 -23.44 -7.34
C GLY A 470 -0.37 -24.81 -6.82
N PHE A 471 0.51 -25.81 -6.89
CA PHE A 471 0.24 -27.14 -6.33
C PHE A 471 -0.10 -27.09 -4.83
N LEU A 472 0.68 -26.34 -4.06
CA LEU A 472 0.46 -26.19 -2.62
C LEU A 472 -0.81 -25.41 -2.27
N ARG A 473 -1.18 -24.41 -3.08
CA ARG A 473 -2.40 -23.64 -2.87
C ARG A 473 -3.65 -24.36 -3.33
N GLY A 474 -3.56 -25.23 -4.33
CA GLY A 474 -4.63 -26.17 -4.68
C GLY A 474 -4.98 -27.14 -3.54
N ALA A 475 -4.08 -27.29 -2.56
CA ALA A 475 -4.33 -28.07 -1.36
C ALA A 475 -5.17 -27.36 -0.30
N LEU A 476 -5.40 -26.04 -0.44
CA LEU A 476 -6.17 -25.24 0.51
C LEU A 476 -7.67 -25.58 0.47
N PRO A 477 -8.40 -25.39 1.58
CA PRO A 477 -9.84 -25.62 1.61
C PRO A 477 -10.58 -24.72 0.62
N ALA A 478 -11.60 -25.28 -0.03
CA ALA A 478 -12.51 -24.50 -0.85
C ALA A 478 -13.37 -23.57 0.02
N VAL A 479 -13.68 -22.40 -0.51
CA VAL A 479 -14.62 -21.43 0.09
C VAL A 479 -15.86 -21.40 -0.79
N ALA A 480 -17.04 -21.30 -0.19
CA ALA A 480 -18.28 -21.14 -0.95
C ALA A 480 -18.47 -19.66 -1.31
N ALA A 481 -18.68 -19.36 -2.59
CA ALA A 481 -18.97 -18.01 -3.05
C ALA A 481 -20.31 -17.48 -2.51
N ARG A 482 -20.33 -16.19 -2.16
CA ARG A 482 -21.55 -15.41 -1.90
C ARG A 482 -21.47 -14.05 -2.61
N PRO A 483 -22.46 -13.66 -3.43
CA PRO A 483 -22.48 -12.34 -4.06
C PRO A 483 -22.59 -11.22 -3.01
N PRO A 484 -21.95 -10.06 -3.21
CA PRO A 484 -21.90 -8.95 -2.26
C PRO A 484 -23.17 -8.08 -2.28
N LEU A 485 -24.35 -8.72 -2.26
CA LEU A 485 -25.65 -8.03 -2.30
C LEU A 485 -26.02 -7.37 -0.96
N ASP A 486 -25.44 -7.86 0.13
CA ASP A 486 -25.65 -7.38 1.50
C ASP A 486 -24.52 -6.46 1.98
N LEU A 487 -23.56 -6.13 1.11
CA LEU A 487 -22.51 -5.16 1.39
C LEU A 487 -22.94 -3.76 0.91
N PRO A 488 -22.57 -2.68 1.63
CA PRO A 488 -22.62 -1.34 1.07
C PRO A 488 -21.85 -1.30 -0.25
N THR A 489 -22.40 -0.70 -1.29
CA THR A 489 -21.75 -0.64 -2.61
C THR A 489 -20.55 0.30 -2.63
N SER A 490 -20.46 1.20 -1.65
CA SER A 490 -19.41 2.20 -1.54
C SER A 490 -18.59 2.01 -0.27
N LYS A 491 -17.30 2.33 -0.33
CA LYS A 491 -16.37 2.12 0.78
C LYS A 491 -15.36 3.24 0.90
N CYS A 492 -15.00 3.58 2.13
CA CYS A 492 -13.91 4.49 2.47
C CYS A 492 -12.77 3.70 3.10
N PHE A 493 -11.59 3.81 2.49
CA PHE A 493 -10.31 3.37 3.03
C PHE A 493 -9.67 4.57 3.71
N ARG A 494 -10.05 4.81 4.98
CA ARG A 494 -9.89 6.13 5.59
C ARG A 494 -8.43 6.47 5.86
N GLY A 495 -7.63 5.51 6.32
CA GLY A 495 -6.22 5.73 6.64
C GLY A 495 -5.35 5.98 5.41
N THR A 496 -5.69 5.38 4.28
CA THR A 496 -5.06 5.66 2.97
C THR A 496 -5.71 6.82 2.23
N GLY A 497 -6.87 7.28 2.69
CA GLY A 497 -7.61 8.44 2.18
C GLY A 497 -8.12 8.23 0.75
N GLN A 498 -8.72 7.07 0.50
CA GLN A 498 -9.40 6.72 -0.74
C GLN A 498 -10.86 6.39 -0.45
N ALA A 499 -11.79 6.94 -1.22
CA ALA A 499 -13.20 6.55 -1.20
C ALA A 499 -13.63 6.08 -2.58
N VAL A 500 -14.42 5.02 -2.61
CA VAL A 500 -15.01 4.51 -3.84
C VAL A 500 -16.51 4.53 -3.70
N LEU A 501 -17.17 5.24 -4.60
CA LEU A 501 -18.62 5.32 -4.70
C LEU A 501 -19.05 4.44 -5.88
N ASN A 502 -19.84 3.38 -5.65
CA ASN A 502 -20.35 2.52 -6.73
C ASN A 502 -21.87 2.41 -6.68
N ALA A 503 -22.50 2.32 -7.84
CA ALA A 503 -23.91 1.93 -7.96
C ALA A 503 -24.11 0.43 -7.67
N THR A 504 -23.15 -0.42 -8.06
CA THR A 504 -23.18 -1.86 -7.81
C THR A 504 -21.78 -2.45 -7.80
N LEU A 505 -21.57 -3.52 -7.03
CA LEU A 505 -20.34 -4.32 -7.03
C LEU A 505 -20.41 -5.54 -7.96
N LEU A 506 -21.56 -5.78 -8.59
CA LEU A 506 -21.82 -7.04 -9.29
C LEU A 506 -21.14 -7.14 -10.65
N SER A 507 -21.17 -6.05 -11.42
CA SER A 507 -20.64 -6.01 -12.79
C SER A 507 -20.34 -4.58 -13.20
N ALA A 508 -19.17 -4.38 -13.78
CA ALA A 508 -18.79 -3.11 -14.38
C ALA A 508 -19.72 -2.70 -15.52
N ALA A 509 -20.35 -3.65 -16.22
CA ALA A 509 -21.27 -3.37 -17.33
C ALA A 509 -22.52 -2.58 -16.92
N ASP A 510 -22.88 -2.62 -15.63
CA ASP A 510 -24.01 -1.91 -15.03
C ASP A 510 -23.57 -0.89 -13.98
N ASN A 511 -22.31 -0.95 -13.54
CA ASN A 511 -21.80 -0.03 -12.52
C ASN A 511 -21.54 1.36 -13.09
N VAL A 512 -21.89 2.38 -12.29
CA VAL A 512 -21.34 3.73 -12.37
C VAL A 512 -20.57 3.94 -11.09
N GLY A 513 -19.28 4.26 -11.22
CA GLY A 513 -18.37 4.35 -10.09
C GLY A 513 -17.47 5.57 -10.14
N MET A 514 -17.22 6.17 -8.98
CA MET A 514 -16.23 7.22 -8.79
C MET A 514 -15.21 6.82 -7.74
N ILE A 515 -13.93 6.99 -8.05
CA ILE A 515 -12.82 6.85 -7.11
C ILE A 515 -12.38 8.27 -6.73
N PHE A 516 -12.33 8.56 -5.44
CA PHE A 516 -11.95 9.86 -4.86
C PHE A 516 -10.74 9.70 -3.95
N LYS A 517 -9.74 10.60 -4.05
CA LYS A 517 -8.54 10.58 -3.22
C LYS A 517 -8.37 11.87 -2.44
N SER A 518 -8.17 11.76 -1.13
CA SER A 518 -7.63 12.81 -0.27
C SER A 518 -6.88 12.15 0.89
N SER A 519 -5.55 12.05 0.75
CA SER A 519 -4.72 11.05 1.43
C SER A 519 -3.75 11.62 2.46
N PRO A 520 -3.71 11.06 3.69
CA PRO A 520 -2.70 11.40 4.69
C PRO A 520 -1.27 11.05 4.28
N PHE A 521 -1.09 10.15 3.30
CA PHE A 521 0.22 9.78 2.77
C PHE A 521 0.82 10.83 1.82
N GLY A 522 0.05 11.86 1.47
CA GLY A 522 0.48 12.87 0.51
C GLY A 522 0.45 12.35 -0.93
N THR A 523 1.40 12.82 -1.73
CA THR A 523 1.61 12.45 -3.14
C THR A 523 2.87 11.62 -3.33
N GLN A 524 3.45 11.08 -2.24
CA GLN A 524 4.72 10.36 -2.29
C GLN A 524 4.62 8.99 -3.00
N SER A 525 5.77 8.53 -3.51
CA SER A 525 5.91 7.21 -4.14
C SER A 525 4.94 7.06 -5.33
N HIS A 526 4.36 5.88 -5.51
CA HIS A 526 3.49 5.55 -6.64
C HIS A 526 2.04 6.03 -6.47
N GLY A 527 1.64 6.52 -5.29
CA GLY A 527 0.31 7.09 -5.00
C GLY A 527 0.26 8.61 -5.19
N TYR A 528 0.77 9.10 -6.33
CA TYR A 528 1.06 10.51 -6.56
C TYR A 528 -0.14 11.37 -6.95
N ASP A 529 -1.30 10.78 -7.24
CA ASP A 529 -2.50 11.51 -7.63
C ASP A 529 -2.81 12.61 -6.60
N SER A 530 -3.22 13.77 -7.10
CA SER A 530 -3.48 14.94 -6.26
C SER A 530 -4.60 14.69 -5.25
N GLN A 531 -4.51 15.33 -4.10
CA GLN A 531 -5.59 15.34 -3.12
C GLN A 531 -6.84 16.03 -3.70
N ASN A 532 -8.00 15.62 -3.22
CA ASN A 532 -9.32 15.95 -3.74
C ASN A 532 -9.48 15.66 -5.25
N SER A 533 -8.66 14.78 -5.84
CA SER A 533 -8.87 14.33 -7.22
C SER A 533 -9.91 13.21 -7.29
N PHE A 534 -10.51 13.04 -8.47
CA PHE A 534 -11.43 11.94 -8.73
C PHE A 534 -11.20 11.30 -10.10
N ALA A 535 -11.68 10.06 -10.24
CA ALA A 535 -11.79 9.34 -11.51
C ALA A 535 -13.16 8.68 -11.60
N LEU A 536 -13.77 8.66 -12.79
CA LEU A 536 -15.12 8.16 -13.04
C LEU A 536 -15.13 7.11 -14.14
N TYR A 537 -15.75 5.99 -13.82
CA TYR A 537 -15.89 4.80 -14.66
C TYR A 537 -17.37 4.45 -14.74
N ALA A 538 -17.85 4.03 -15.91
CA ALA A 538 -19.25 3.66 -16.07
C ALA A 538 -19.41 2.60 -17.15
N TYR A 539 -20.30 1.64 -16.92
CA TYR A 539 -20.69 0.62 -17.90
C TYR A 539 -19.50 -0.14 -18.52
N GLY A 540 -18.44 -0.33 -17.73
CA GLY A 540 -17.19 -1.00 -18.11
C GLY A 540 -16.16 -0.09 -18.80
N GLU A 541 -16.48 1.19 -18.99
CA GLU A 541 -15.66 2.15 -19.72
C GLU A 541 -15.06 3.23 -18.81
N ARG A 542 -13.93 3.77 -19.25
CA ARG A 542 -13.27 4.94 -18.65
C ARG A 542 -13.92 6.23 -19.18
N LEU A 543 -14.44 7.09 -18.31
CA LEU A 543 -15.02 8.39 -18.73
C LEU A 543 -14.12 9.56 -18.35
N LEU A 544 -13.90 9.77 -17.05
CA LEU A 544 -13.11 10.89 -16.54
C LEU A 544 -11.94 10.34 -15.75
N VAL A 545 -10.70 10.59 -16.16
CA VAL A 545 -9.55 9.80 -15.68
C VAL A 545 -8.33 10.68 -15.45
N PRO A 546 -7.45 10.37 -14.50
CA PRO A 546 -6.10 10.93 -14.52
C PRO A 546 -5.42 10.54 -15.84
N THR A 547 -4.54 11.41 -16.34
CA THR A 547 -3.95 11.30 -17.68
C THR A 547 -2.45 11.14 -17.69
N GLY A 548 -1.94 10.62 -18.80
CA GLY A 548 -0.55 10.26 -19.00
C GLY A 548 -0.29 8.77 -18.80
N ARG A 549 0.81 8.30 -19.38
CA ARG A 549 1.23 6.90 -19.28
C ARG A 549 2.70 6.85 -18.90
N ARG A 550 3.01 6.04 -17.88
CA ARG A 550 4.38 5.88 -17.42
C ARG A 550 5.22 5.25 -18.52
N ASP A 551 6.06 6.05 -19.16
CA ASP A 551 7.05 5.56 -20.09
C ASP A 551 8.16 4.85 -19.31
N SER A 552 8.85 5.51 -18.40
CA SER A 552 9.77 4.94 -17.42
C SER A 552 9.69 5.73 -16.13
N TYR A 553 10.03 5.07 -15.01
CA TYR A 553 10.06 5.76 -13.74
C TYR A 553 11.07 6.92 -13.77
N GLY A 554 10.67 8.07 -13.21
CA GLY A 554 11.50 9.28 -13.11
C GLY A 554 11.82 10.01 -14.41
N THR A 555 11.17 9.73 -15.54
CA THR A 555 11.34 10.52 -16.78
C THR A 555 10.73 11.92 -16.66
N PRO A 556 11.03 12.84 -17.59
CA PRO A 556 10.36 14.15 -17.63
C PRO A 556 8.84 14.06 -17.71
N HIS A 557 8.26 13.19 -18.55
CA HIS A 557 6.80 13.02 -18.62
C HIS A 557 6.23 12.53 -17.28
N HIS A 558 6.84 11.50 -16.68
CA HIS A 558 6.39 10.99 -15.39
C HIS A 558 6.42 12.08 -14.29
N ARG A 559 7.51 12.84 -14.18
CA ARG A 559 7.71 13.85 -13.12
C ARG A 559 6.93 15.15 -13.34
N ASN A 560 6.88 15.61 -14.58
CA ASN A 560 6.42 16.96 -14.92
C ASN A 560 5.02 16.96 -15.56
N TRP A 561 4.45 15.78 -15.83
CA TRP A 561 3.04 15.61 -16.16
C TRP A 561 2.32 14.77 -15.11
N MET A 562 2.64 13.48 -15.00
CA MET A 562 1.83 12.54 -14.23
C MET A 562 1.81 12.83 -12.73
N TRP A 563 2.93 13.25 -12.14
CA TRP A 563 2.97 13.61 -10.71
C TRP A 563 2.33 14.97 -10.39
N GLN A 564 1.90 15.71 -11.40
CA GLN A 564 1.38 17.07 -11.24
C GLN A 564 -0.15 17.07 -11.18
N THR A 565 -0.71 18.00 -10.42
CA THR A 565 -2.16 18.23 -10.34
C THR A 565 -2.81 18.47 -11.70
N LYS A 566 -2.08 19.09 -12.63
CA LYS A 566 -2.55 19.34 -14.02
C LYS A 566 -2.88 18.09 -14.84
N SER A 567 -2.54 16.90 -14.35
CA SER A 567 -2.87 15.62 -14.99
C SER A 567 -4.09 14.92 -14.38
N THR A 568 -4.69 15.50 -13.34
CA THR A 568 -5.77 14.89 -12.54
C THR A 568 -7.01 15.78 -12.51
N ASN A 569 -8.19 15.19 -12.30
CA ASN A 569 -9.44 15.93 -12.17
C ASN A 569 -9.51 16.64 -10.80
N SER A 570 -8.81 17.78 -10.68
CA SER A 570 -8.66 18.56 -9.45
C SER A 570 -8.62 20.06 -9.80
N ILE A 571 -8.04 20.89 -8.95
CA ILE A 571 -7.99 22.35 -9.12
C ILE A 571 -6.55 22.85 -9.01
N THR A 572 -6.15 23.76 -9.89
CA THR A 572 -4.92 24.55 -9.73
C THR A 572 -5.25 25.99 -9.32
N VAL A 573 -4.28 26.65 -8.71
CA VAL A 573 -4.39 28.04 -8.21
C VAL A 573 -3.24 28.84 -8.78
N ASN A 574 -3.54 29.92 -9.51
CA ASN A 574 -2.55 30.70 -10.25
C ASN A 574 -1.68 29.82 -11.17
N GLY A 575 -2.29 28.82 -11.82
CA GLY A 575 -1.59 27.82 -12.64
C GLY A 575 -0.69 26.85 -11.88
N ARG A 576 -0.73 26.83 -10.54
CA ARG A 576 0.10 25.95 -9.70
C ARG A 576 -0.73 24.86 -9.02
N GLY A 577 -0.18 23.65 -9.03
CA GLY A 577 -0.74 22.49 -8.34
C GLY A 577 -0.25 22.32 -6.91
N GLN A 578 -0.51 21.13 -6.38
CA GLN A 578 -0.09 20.67 -5.06
C GLN A 578 1.40 20.33 -5.01
N GLY A 579 1.92 20.10 -3.80
CA GLY A 579 3.27 19.57 -3.61
C GLY A 579 3.48 18.23 -4.35
N VAL A 580 4.53 18.16 -5.14
CA VAL A 580 4.77 17.08 -6.12
C VAL A 580 5.58 15.97 -5.49
N HIS A 581 5.10 14.73 -5.59
CA HIS A 581 5.82 13.53 -5.09
C HIS A 581 6.31 13.70 -3.64
N SER A 582 5.43 14.21 -2.77
CA SER A 582 5.76 14.69 -1.43
C SER A 582 4.87 14.05 -0.36
N ALA A 583 5.50 13.59 0.72
CA ALA A 583 4.81 13.07 1.91
C ALA A 583 4.14 14.19 2.72
N ALA A 584 4.56 15.45 2.55
CA ALA A 584 3.98 16.61 3.23
C ALA A 584 2.75 17.18 2.50
N ALA A 585 2.54 16.82 1.23
CA ALA A 585 1.41 17.30 0.42
C ALA A 585 0.11 16.54 0.73
N THR A 586 -0.28 16.52 2.02
CA THR A 586 -1.33 15.67 2.56
C THR A 586 -2.73 16.21 2.31
N GLY A 587 -3.68 15.28 2.27
CA GLY A 587 -5.10 15.53 2.37
C GLY A 587 -5.74 14.56 3.35
N ARG A 588 -7.07 14.57 3.47
CA ARG A 588 -7.82 13.61 4.29
C ARG A 588 -9.27 13.55 3.86
N ILE A 589 -9.89 12.38 4.03
CA ILE A 589 -11.35 12.24 3.96
C ILE A 589 -11.93 12.67 5.31
N VAL A 590 -12.69 13.76 5.31
CA VAL A 590 -13.28 14.35 6.52
C VAL A 590 -14.67 13.80 6.82
N ASP A 591 -15.41 13.34 5.80
CA ASP A 591 -16.72 12.71 5.98
C ASP A 591 -16.98 11.68 4.87
N PHE A 592 -17.74 10.63 5.21
CA PHE A 592 -18.14 9.59 4.28
C PHE A 592 -19.44 8.92 4.75
N VAL A 593 -20.41 8.80 3.84
CA VAL A 593 -21.67 8.08 4.07
C VAL A 593 -21.95 7.18 2.88
N SER A 594 -22.43 5.97 3.14
CA SER A 594 -22.99 5.10 2.09
C SER A 594 -24.41 4.65 2.47
N SER A 595 -25.32 4.69 1.49
CA SER A 595 -26.71 4.24 1.65
C SER A 595 -27.29 3.73 0.32
N ASP A 596 -28.53 3.25 0.33
CA ASP A 596 -29.16 2.67 -0.87
C ASP A 596 -29.43 3.70 -1.97
N LEU A 597 -29.73 4.95 -1.62
CA LEU A 597 -30.11 5.99 -2.58
C LEU A 597 -29.01 7.03 -2.82
N MET A 598 -28.21 7.32 -1.80
CA MET A 598 -27.24 8.41 -1.83
C MET A 598 -25.97 8.05 -1.07
N ASP A 599 -24.81 8.24 -1.70
CA ASP A 599 -23.53 8.20 -1.01
C ASP A 599 -22.91 9.60 -0.97
N TYR A 600 -22.05 9.85 0.00
CA TYR A 600 -21.39 11.13 0.20
C TYR A 600 -19.92 10.94 0.57
N VAL A 601 -19.06 11.81 0.06
CA VAL A 601 -17.68 11.94 0.52
C VAL A 601 -17.27 13.40 0.54
N ALA A 602 -16.51 13.78 1.57
CA ALA A 602 -15.85 15.08 1.65
C ALA A 602 -14.35 14.89 1.92
N GLY A 603 -13.52 15.63 1.17
CA GLY A 603 -12.08 15.65 1.34
C GLY A 603 -11.54 17.06 1.57
N ASP A 604 -10.53 17.16 2.41
CA ASP A 604 -9.77 18.39 2.71
C ASP A 604 -8.35 18.24 2.14
N ALA A 605 -8.00 19.13 1.22
CA ALA A 605 -6.70 19.15 0.54
C ALA A 605 -5.88 20.41 0.88
N THR A 606 -6.26 21.16 1.91
CA THR A 606 -5.66 22.46 2.24
C THR A 606 -4.14 22.40 2.37
N THR A 607 -3.64 21.43 3.14
CA THR A 607 -2.20 21.25 3.41
C THR A 607 -1.42 20.95 2.13
N ALA A 608 -2.03 20.27 1.14
CA ALA A 608 -1.37 19.89 -0.10
C ALA A 608 -0.92 21.07 -0.97
N TYR A 609 -1.46 22.28 -0.76
CA TYR A 609 -1.12 23.48 -1.51
C TYR A 609 0.02 24.30 -0.88
N GLU A 610 0.59 23.83 0.23
CA GLU A 610 1.78 24.41 0.89
C GLU A 610 1.61 25.92 1.19
N GLY A 611 0.46 26.29 1.75
CA GLY A 611 0.14 27.68 2.11
C GLY A 611 -0.43 28.55 0.98
N ARG A 612 -0.51 28.05 -0.26
CA ARG A 612 -1.20 28.76 -1.36
C ARG A 612 -2.72 28.81 -1.18
N LEU A 613 -3.27 27.94 -0.33
CA LEU A 613 -4.66 27.95 0.10
C LEU A 613 -4.75 27.93 1.62
N LYS A 614 -5.71 28.67 2.15
CA LYS A 614 -6.19 28.63 3.54
C LYS A 614 -7.28 27.57 3.74
N GLY A 615 -7.93 27.14 2.66
CA GLY A 615 -8.94 26.09 2.68
C GLY A 615 -9.17 25.50 1.29
N PHE A 616 -9.30 24.18 1.19
CA PHE A 616 -9.88 23.51 0.03
C PHE A 616 -10.63 22.24 0.46
N THR A 617 -11.96 22.33 0.48
CA THR A 617 -12.84 21.18 0.67
C THR A 617 -13.55 20.85 -0.63
N ARG A 618 -13.53 19.57 -1.03
CA ARG A 618 -14.34 19.02 -2.11
C ARG A 618 -15.37 18.07 -1.52
N ARG A 619 -16.63 18.29 -1.86
CA ARG A 619 -17.78 17.50 -1.38
C ARG A 619 -18.45 16.87 -2.59
N VAL A 620 -18.72 15.58 -2.54
CA VAL A 620 -19.33 14.83 -3.63
C VAL A 620 -20.51 14.06 -3.07
N LEU A 621 -21.70 14.36 -3.59
CA LEU A 621 -22.91 13.60 -3.37
C LEU A 621 -23.19 12.75 -4.61
N PHE A 622 -23.20 11.43 -4.44
CA PHE A 622 -23.60 10.49 -5.48
C PHE A 622 -25.06 10.07 -5.27
N ILE A 623 -25.94 10.54 -6.15
CA ILE A 623 -27.34 10.14 -6.22
C ILE A 623 -27.41 8.94 -7.15
N LYS A 624 -27.73 7.78 -6.57
CA LYS A 624 -27.70 6.51 -7.31
C LYS A 624 -28.81 6.44 -8.35
N PRO A 625 -28.53 5.84 -9.51
CA PRO A 625 -27.29 5.13 -9.85
C PRO A 625 -26.26 5.96 -10.64
N ASP A 626 -26.48 7.23 -10.95
CA ASP A 626 -25.78 7.84 -12.10
C ASP A 626 -25.42 9.33 -12.02
N THR A 627 -25.71 9.99 -10.90
CA THR A 627 -25.61 11.44 -10.81
C THR A 627 -24.68 11.85 -9.68
N PHE A 628 -23.68 12.68 -9.98
CA PHE A 628 -22.79 13.26 -8.99
C PHE A 628 -23.01 14.77 -8.91
N VAL A 629 -23.23 15.30 -7.71
CA VAL A 629 -23.23 16.74 -7.44
C VAL A 629 -21.99 17.05 -6.61
N MET A 630 -21.15 17.95 -7.11
CA MET A 630 -19.88 18.31 -6.49
C MET A 630 -19.87 19.77 -6.07
N VAL A 631 -19.32 20.03 -4.89
CA VAL A 631 -19.14 21.37 -4.33
C VAL A 631 -17.71 21.52 -3.87
N ASP A 632 -16.98 22.41 -4.54
CA ASP A 632 -15.63 22.81 -4.15
C ASP A 632 -15.68 24.15 -3.43
N ALA A 633 -15.10 24.24 -2.24
CA ALA A 633 -14.95 25.49 -1.51
C ALA A 633 -13.46 25.76 -1.28
N LEU A 634 -12.97 26.84 -1.87
CA LEU A 634 -11.57 27.26 -1.81
C LEU A 634 -11.44 28.64 -1.16
N ALA A 635 -10.38 28.82 -0.38
CA ALA A 635 -9.97 30.09 0.17
C ALA A 635 -8.46 30.26 -0.02
N ALA A 636 -8.06 31.35 -0.66
CA ALA A 636 -6.67 31.74 -0.89
C ALA A 636 -6.25 32.86 0.08
N PRO A 637 -4.95 33.03 0.37
CA PRO A 637 -4.49 34.14 1.20
C PRO A 637 -4.64 35.51 0.53
N GLU A 638 -4.69 35.55 -0.80
CA GLU A 638 -4.83 36.74 -1.65
C GLU A 638 -5.68 36.42 -2.88
N PRO A 639 -6.26 37.42 -3.58
CA PRO A 639 -7.02 37.20 -4.80
C PRO A 639 -6.23 36.39 -5.84
N SER A 640 -6.74 35.22 -6.21
CA SER A 640 -6.07 34.24 -7.06
C SER A 640 -6.98 33.74 -8.18
N SER A 641 -6.39 33.33 -9.30
CA SER A 641 -7.13 32.58 -10.33
C SER A 641 -7.26 31.11 -9.90
N PHE A 642 -8.40 30.51 -10.21
CA PHE A 642 -8.65 29.10 -9.99
C PHE A 642 -8.94 28.43 -11.32
N GLU A 643 -8.32 27.28 -11.56
CA GLU A 643 -8.56 26.49 -12.75
C GLU A 643 -9.10 25.11 -12.38
N TRP A 644 -10.35 24.82 -12.78
CA TRP A 644 -10.98 23.53 -12.58
C TRP A 644 -10.64 22.60 -13.75
N LEU A 645 -10.07 21.44 -13.45
CA LEU A 645 -9.48 20.53 -14.43
C LEU A 645 -10.35 19.29 -14.64
N LEU A 646 -10.49 18.89 -15.90
CA LEU A 646 -11.21 17.69 -16.30
C LEU A 646 -10.47 16.99 -17.42
N HIS A 647 -10.43 15.67 -17.39
CA HIS A 647 -9.71 14.89 -18.37
C HIS A 647 -10.49 13.67 -18.81
N ALA A 648 -10.39 13.34 -20.10
CA ALA A 648 -11.06 12.22 -20.73
C ALA A 648 -10.12 11.49 -21.71
N PRO A 649 -10.32 10.18 -21.95
CA PRO A 649 -9.54 9.44 -22.95
C PRO A 649 -9.92 9.81 -24.41
N VAL A 650 -10.98 10.58 -24.59
CA VAL A 650 -11.60 10.95 -25.88
C VAL A 650 -11.90 12.45 -25.89
N PRO A 651 -12.03 13.11 -27.06
CA PRO A 651 -12.34 14.53 -27.11
C PRO A 651 -13.70 14.82 -26.47
N MET A 652 -13.76 15.91 -25.69
CA MET A 652 -15.00 16.39 -25.11
C MET A 652 -15.68 17.33 -26.10
N THR A 653 -17.01 17.21 -26.22
CA THR A 653 -17.84 18.17 -26.95
C THR A 653 -18.23 19.30 -26.01
N LEU A 654 -17.93 20.54 -26.38
CA LEU A 654 -18.13 21.71 -25.53
C LEU A 654 -19.27 22.57 -26.08
N ASP A 655 -20.39 22.64 -25.35
CA ASP A 655 -21.48 23.58 -25.60
C ASP A 655 -21.64 24.52 -24.39
N GLY A 656 -20.57 25.27 -24.13
CA GLY A 656 -20.43 26.11 -22.94
C GLY A 656 -20.05 25.33 -21.67
N GLN A 657 -19.97 26.04 -20.54
CA GLN A 657 -19.59 25.46 -19.25
C GLN A 657 -20.66 24.53 -18.66
N ASP A 658 -21.93 24.71 -19.05
CA ASP A 658 -23.09 23.99 -18.51
C ASP A 658 -23.44 22.72 -19.32
N ASP A 659 -22.72 22.45 -20.41
CA ASP A 659 -22.94 21.26 -21.26
C ASP A 659 -21.63 20.79 -21.92
N ILE A 660 -20.83 20.08 -21.12
CA ILE A 660 -19.62 19.38 -21.57
C ILE A 660 -19.97 17.90 -21.70
N ARG A 661 -19.84 17.32 -22.90
CA ARG A 661 -20.22 15.92 -23.16
C ARG A 661 -19.02 15.05 -23.48
N VAL A 662 -19.00 13.87 -22.86
CA VAL A 662 -17.99 12.83 -23.11
C VAL A 662 -18.72 11.56 -23.51
N VAL A 663 -18.31 10.94 -24.62
CA VAL A 663 -18.84 9.64 -25.06
C VAL A 663 -17.66 8.73 -25.37
N ASN A 664 -17.49 7.67 -24.58
CA ASN A 664 -16.43 6.68 -24.77
C ASN A 664 -17.01 5.27 -24.72
N GLY A 665 -16.92 4.55 -25.84
CA GLY A 665 -17.51 3.21 -25.97
C GLY A 665 -19.00 3.22 -25.65
N ARG A 666 -19.41 2.41 -24.67
CA ARG A 666 -20.82 2.27 -24.24
C ARG A 666 -21.25 3.29 -23.18
N ALA A 667 -20.34 4.12 -22.69
CA ALA A 667 -20.61 5.08 -21.63
C ALA A 667 -20.56 6.52 -22.13
N ALA A 668 -21.38 7.36 -21.51
CA ALA A 668 -21.38 8.78 -21.75
C ALA A 668 -21.65 9.55 -20.46
N CYS A 669 -21.21 10.80 -20.40
CA CYS A 669 -21.65 11.72 -19.37
C CYS A 669 -21.84 13.14 -19.90
N ARG A 670 -22.72 13.87 -19.23
CA ARG A 670 -22.87 15.32 -19.32
C ARG A 670 -22.30 15.92 -18.04
N VAL A 671 -21.38 16.86 -18.17
CA VAL A 671 -20.81 17.65 -17.08
C VAL A 671 -21.30 19.09 -17.23
N ALA A 672 -21.83 19.64 -16.14
CA ALA A 672 -22.25 21.04 -16.06
C ALA A 672 -21.50 21.73 -14.92
N LEU A 673 -20.75 22.78 -15.23
CA LEU A 673 -20.09 23.67 -14.26
C LEU A 673 -21.01 24.85 -13.97
N LEU A 674 -21.98 24.66 -13.09
CA LEU A 674 -23.09 25.59 -12.87
C LEU A 674 -22.69 26.89 -12.16
N TRP A 675 -21.59 26.86 -11.40
CA TRP A 675 -21.04 28.04 -10.70
C TRP A 675 -19.52 27.95 -10.57
N PRO A 676 -18.77 29.07 -10.67
CA PRO A 676 -19.24 30.40 -11.05
C PRO A 676 -19.63 30.49 -12.52
N ARG A 677 -20.42 31.49 -12.90
CA ARG A 677 -20.78 31.74 -14.30
C ARG A 677 -19.63 32.43 -15.04
N GLY A 678 -19.49 32.15 -16.34
CA GLY A 678 -18.52 32.84 -17.21
C GLY A 678 -17.10 32.29 -17.12
N LEU A 679 -16.93 31.00 -16.86
CA LEU A 679 -15.65 30.31 -16.89
C LEU A 679 -15.08 30.31 -18.31
N ALA A 680 -13.77 30.58 -18.42
CA ALA A 680 -13.05 30.39 -19.67
C ALA A 680 -12.74 28.90 -19.84
N VAL A 681 -13.51 28.22 -20.69
CA VAL A 681 -13.36 26.79 -20.95
C VAL A 681 -12.49 26.55 -22.18
N THR A 682 -11.43 25.78 -22.01
CA THR A 682 -10.50 25.40 -23.08
C THR A 682 -10.22 23.90 -23.03
N GLN A 683 -9.85 23.30 -24.16
CA GLN A 683 -9.42 21.91 -24.24
C GLN A 683 -8.17 21.79 -25.12
N THR A 684 -7.28 20.86 -24.75
CA THR A 684 -6.10 20.47 -25.53
C THR A 684 -5.88 18.96 -25.44
N ASP A 685 -5.20 18.38 -26.42
CA ASP A 685 -4.70 17.00 -26.41
C ASP A 685 -3.18 16.92 -26.16
N GLN A 686 -2.55 18.07 -25.89
CA GLN A 686 -1.11 18.18 -25.73
C GLN A 686 -0.67 17.88 -24.30
N PHE A 687 0.26 16.93 -24.19
CA PHE A 687 1.04 16.68 -22.99
C PHE A 687 2.26 17.60 -22.93
N ASP A 688 2.55 18.15 -21.76
CA ASP A 688 3.76 18.96 -21.53
C ASP A 688 4.54 18.53 -20.27
N PRO A 689 5.68 17.83 -20.43
CA PRO A 689 6.25 17.33 -21.68
C PRO A 689 5.51 16.07 -22.18
N PRO A 690 5.57 15.76 -23.49
CA PRO A 690 4.99 14.53 -24.03
C PRO A 690 5.73 13.28 -23.53
N PRO A 691 5.06 12.11 -23.51
CA PRO A 691 5.73 10.85 -23.18
C PRO A 691 6.79 10.51 -24.25
N ARG A 692 7.75 9.64 -23.92
CA ARG A 692 8.72 9.12 -24.90
C ARG A 692 8.00 8.57 -26.15
N ALA A 693 8.62 8.74 -27.32
CA ALA A 693 8.03 8.43 -28.63
C ALA A 693 7.45 7.01 -28.81
N ARG A 694 7.85 6.03 -27.98
CA ARG A 694 7.31 4.66 -27.96
C ARG A 694 5.92 4.54 -27.34
N ILE A 695 5.51 5.52 -26.53
CA ILE A 695 4.16 5.61 -25.99
C ILE A 695 3.37 6.49 -26.95
N LYS A 696 2.44 5.87 -27.68
CA LYS A 696 1.46 6.60 -28.50
C LYS A 696 0.21 6.79 -27.67
N LEU A 697 0.00 8.02 -27.24
CA LEU A 697 -1.09 8.38 -26.33
C LEU A 697 -1.68 9.71 -26.76
N THR A 698 -3.01 9.73 -26.88
CA THR A 698 -3.81 10.93 -27.06
C THR A 698 -4.90 10.87 -26.00
N GLU A 699 -4.92 11.84 -25.10
CA GLU A 699 -5.95 12.04 -24.10
C GLU A 699 -6.25 13.54 -24.08
N TYR A 700 -7.42 13.93 -23.57
CA TYR A 700 -7.89 15.31 -23.66
C TYR A 700 -7.97 15.94 -22.28
N HIS A 701 -7.58 17.21 -22.22
CA HIS A 701 -7.44 17.97 -21.00
C HIS A 701 -8.21 19.27 -21.14
N LEU A 702 -9.25 19.42 -20.32
CA LEU A 702 -10.08 20.61 -20.23
C LEU A 702 -9.66 21.42 -19.00
N THR A 703 -9.60 22.73 -19.21
CA THR A 703 -9.38 23.72 -18.17
C THR A 703 -10.54 24.71 -18.19
N ALA A 704 -11.23 24.87 -17.07
CA ALA A 704 -12.22 25.90 -16.84
C ALA A 704 -11.68 26.91 -15.82
N ALA A 705 -11.25 28.08 -16.30
CA ALA A 705 -10.61 29.10 -15.48
C ALA A 705 -11.59 30.20 -15.06
N THR A 706 -11.47 30.66 -13.81
CA THR A 706 -12.21 31.82 -13.31
C THR A 706 -11.83 33.08 -14.10
N PRO A 707 -12.79 33.92 -14.52
CA PRO A 707 -12.51 35.09 -15.34
C PRO A 707 -11.79 36.21 -14.56
N THR A 708 -11.95 36.24 -13.24
CA THR A 708 -11.33 37.24 -12.36
C THR A 708 -10.73 36.57 -11.12
N PRO A 709 -9.57 37.05 -10.62
CA PRO A 709 -9.01 36.58 -9.37
C PRO A 709 -9.91 36.88 -8.16
N GLN A 710 -10.03 35.92 -7.24
CA GLN A 710 -10.82 36.04 -6.00
C GLN A 710 -10.08 35.37 -4.84
N ASP A 711 -10.30 35.80 -3.60
CA ASP A 711 -9.72 35.19 -2.41
C ASP A 711 -10.56 34.02 -1.90
N ARG A 712 -11.82 33.92 -2.32
CA ARG A 712 -12.71 32.77 -2.08
C ARG A 712 -13.36 32.35 -3.40
N GLN A 713 -13.47 31.05 -3.61
CA GLN A 713 -14.14 30.51 -4.79
C GLN A 713 -14.95 29.27 -4.41
N THR A 714 -16.21 29.27 -4.81
CA THR A 714 -17.03 28.06 -4.80
C THR A 714 -17.22 27.55 -6.23
N PHE A 715 -17.04 26.26 -6.47
CA PHE A 715 -17.53 25.63 -7.69
C PHE A 715 -18.70 24.72 -7.35
N VAL A 716 -19.75 24.75 -8.17
CA VAL A 716 -20.84 23.78 -8.10
C VAL A 716 -20.93 23.11 -9.47
N SER A 717 -20.73 21.80 -9.50
CA SER A 717 -20.80 21.02 -10.74
C SER A 717 -21.67 19.79 -10.61
N VAL A 718 -22.23 19.35 -11.73
CA VAL A 718 -23.07 18.16 -11.82
C VAL A 718 -22.56 17.27 -12.95
N ILE A 719 -22.43 15.98 -12.67
CA ILE A 719 -22.07 14.95 -13.65
C ILE A 719 -23.25 13.97 -13.75
N GLN A 720 -23.92 13.94 -14.89
CA GLN A 720 -25.00 13.00 -15.19
C GLN A 720 -24.49 11.94 -16.15
N VAL A 721 -24.39 10.70 -15.68
CA VAL A 721 -23.87 9.57 -16.43
C VAL A 721 -25.01 8.83 -17.13
N HIS A 722 -24.78 8.36 -18.36
CA HIS A 722 -25.75 7.56 -19.11
C HIS A 722 -25.07 6.59 -20.06
N ARG A 723 -25.84 5.59 -20.55
CA ARG A 723 -25.35 4.74 -21.64
C ARG A 723 -25.29 5.57 -22.92
N ALA A 724 -24.29 5.32 -23.76
CA ALA A 724 -24.05 6.10 -24.97
C ALA A 724 -25.21 6.04 -25.99
N ASP A 725 -25.98 4.95 -25.96
CA ASP A 725 -27.17 4.73 -26.79
C ASP A 725 -28.48 5.28 -26.17
N ALA A 726 -28.43 5.76 -24.94
CA ALA A 726 -29.56 6.38 -24.26
C ALA A 726 -29.66 7.88 -24.58
N ALA A 727 -30.86 8.45 -24.40
CA ALA A 727 -31.06 9.88 -24.50
C ALA A 727 -30.18 10.64 -23.49
N VAL A 728 -29.61 11.76 -23.94
CA VAL A 728 -28.83 12.65 -23.06
C VAL A 728 -29.75 13.17 -21.94
N PRO A 729 -29.34 13.06 -20.67
CA PRO A 729 -30.11 13.59 -19.55
C PRO A 729 -30.41 15.08 -19.68
N SER A 730 -31.60 15.47 -19.25
CA SER A 730 -31.97 16.89 -19.13
C SER A 730 -31.01 17.60 -18.18
N ALA A 731 -30.68 18.84 -18.52
CA ALA A 731 -29.70 19.65 -17.78
C ALA A 731 -30.12 19.83 -16.31
N ALA A 732 -29.17 19.71 -15.40
CA ALA A 732 -29.33 20.22 -14.06
C ALA A 732 -29.34 21.76 -14.08
N THR A 733 -30.07 22.36 -13.14
CA THR A 733 -30.14 23.82 -12.98
C THR A 733 -29.72 24.23 -11.58
N LEU A 734 -29.13 25.41 -11.46
CA LEU A 734 -28.74 25.99 -10.19
C LEU A 734 -29.43 27.34 -10.00
N GLU A 735 -29.89 27.56 -8.77
CA GLU A 735 -30.32 28.86 -8.27
C GLU A 735 -29.54 29.21 -7.00
N GLU A 736 -29.31 30.50 -6.80
CA GLU A 736 -28.82 31.02 -5.53
C GLU A 736 -29.98 31.10 -4.54
N VAL A 737 -29.75 30.62 -3.32
CA VAL A 737 -30.71 30.64 -2.23
C VAL A 737 -30.05 31.19 -0.97
N PRO A 738 -30.82 31.65 0.04
CA PRO A 738 -30.22 32.09 1.30
C PRO A 738 -29.24 31.05 1.87
N GLY A 739 -27.98 31.46 2.05
CA GLY A 739 -26.89 30.64 2.60
C GLY A 739 -26.12 29.77 1.59
N GLY A 740 -26.56 29.68 0.33
CA GLY A 740 -25.85 28.88 -0.66
C GLY A 740 -26.59 28.69 -1.98
N PHE A 741 -26.65 27.45 -2.45
CA PHE A 741 -27.19 27.09 -3.75
C PHE A 741 -28.23 25.98 -3.64
N ALA A 742 -29.24 26.02 -4.50
CA ALA A 742 -30.12 24.89 -4.73
C ALA A 742 -29.93 24.37 -6.15
N VAL A 743 -29.54 23.10 -6.26
CA VAL A 743 -29.34 22.39 -7.51
C VAL A 743 -30.54 21.47 -7.73
N THR A 744 -31.24 21.65 -8.85
CA THR A 744 -32.30 20.73 -9.27
C THR A 744 -31.75 19.81 -10.35
N VAL A 745 -31.78 18.50 -10.09
CA VAL A 745 -31.31 17.48 -11.03
C VAL A 745 -32.47 16.59 -11.50
N PRO A 746 -32.85 16.65 -12.79
CA PRO A 746 -33.82 15.74 -13.37
C PRO A 746 -33.39 14.28 -13.20
N GLN A 747 -34.32 13.41 -12.79
CA GLN A 747 -34.08 11.98 -12.63
C GLN A 747 -34.65 11.21 -13.84
N ARG A 748 -34.09 10.03 -14.13
CA ARG A 748 -34.50 9.22 -15.30
C ARG A 748 -35.95 8.75 -15.26
N ASP A 749 -36.53 8.62 -14.06
CA ASP A 749 -37.92 8.19 -13.85
C ASP A 749 -38.93 9.34 -13.95
N GLY A 750 -38.49 10.52 -14.44
CA GLY A 750 -39.30 11.74 -14.50
C GLY A 750 -39.40 12.48 -13.16
N GLY A 751 -38.79 11.96 -12.09
CA GLY A 751 -38.64 12.66 -10.82
C GLY A 751 -37.57 13.75 -10.85
N LYS A 752 -37.27 14.31 -9.68
CA LYS A 752 -36.22 15.30 -9.49
C LYS A 752 -35.54 15.14 -8.14
N ALA A 753 -34.22 15.35 -8.11
CA ALA A 753 -33.49 15.55 -6.88
C ALA A 753 -33.25 17.05 -6.67
N LEU A 754 -33.52 17.52 -5.46
CA LEU A 754 -33.16 18.86 -5.00
C LEU A 754 -31.96 18.70 -4.07
N VAL A 755 -30.85 19.36 -4.37
CA VAL A 755 -29.65 19.37 -3.53
C VAL A 755 -29.39 20.79 -3.06
N LEU A 756 -29.31 20.99 -1.74
CA LEU A 756 -28.87 22.23 -1.13
C LEU A 756 -27.38 22.14 -0.83
N CYS A 757 -26.63 23.14 -1.26
CA CYS A 757 -25.18 23.22 -1.13
C CYS A 757 -24.81 24.52 -0.41
N ARG A 758 -24.05 24.43 0.68
CA ARG A 758 -23.63 25.62 1.43
C ARG A 758 -22.49 26.35 0.72
N ALA A 759 -22.62 27.66 0.55
CA ALA A 759 -21.57 28.50 -0.03
C ALA A 759 -20.53 28.95 1.01
N ALA A 760 -20.94 29.09 2.27
CA ALA A 760 -20.11 29.51 3.39
C ALA A 760 -19.67 28.35 4.30
N ASP A 761 -18.70 28.61 5.17
CA ASP A 761 -18.21 27.60 6.12
C ASP A 761 -19.22 27.35 7.27
N THR A 762 -20.11 28.30 7.52
CA THR A 762 -21.10 28.27 8.62
C THR A 762 -22.47 28.76 8.15
N GLY A 763 -23.51 28.46 8.94
CA GLY A 763 -24.89 28.87 8.69
C GLY A 763 -25.76 27.79 8.05
N THR A 764 -27.04 28.12 7.88
CA THR A 764 -28.04 27.25 7.25
C THR A 764 -28.21 27.60 5.79
N VAL A 765 -28.63 26.62 4.99
CA VAL A 765 -29.09 26.82 3.61
C VAL A 765 -30.55 26.46 3.56
N ALA A 766 -31.39 27.32 3.01
CA ALA A 766 -32.82 27.08 2.90
C ALA A 766 -33.32 27.43 1.49
N GLY A 767 -34.07 26.51 0.88
CA GLY A 767 -34.66 26.68 -0.44
C GLY A 767 -35.72 25.62 -0.70
N HIS A 768 -36.79 25.97 -1.42
CA HIS A 768 -37.87 25.03 -1.82
C HIS A 768 -38.48 24.22 -0.65
N GLY A 769 -38.67 24.84 0.51
CA GLY A 769 -39.24 24.18 1.69
C GLY A 769 -38.34 23.12 2.34
N PHE A 770 -37.05 23.10 1.98
CA PHE A 770 -36.03 22.25 2.58
C PHE A 770 -34.94 23.15 3.20
N GLN A 771 -34.47 22.78 4.39
CA GLN A 771 -33.43 23.51 5.10
C GLN A 771 -32.41 22.51 5.65
N ILE A 772 -31.14 22.90 5.59
CA ILE A 772 -30.02 22.14 6.13
C ILE A 772 -29.11 23.04 6.96
N ASP A 773 -28.47 22.46 7.97
CA ASP A 773 -27.38 23.04 8.76
C ASP A 773 -26.00 22.44 8.39
N GLY A 774 -26.00 21.31 7.67
CA GLY A 774 -24.83 20.69 7.06
C GLY A 774 -24.34 21.38 5.78
N ALA A 775 -23.22 20.88 5.25
CA ALA A 775 -22.61 21.44 4.04
C ALA A 775 -23.36 21.07 2.75
N VAL A 776 -23.96 19.88 2.71
CA VAL A 776 -24.77 19.37 1.59
C VAL A 776 -25.97 18.62 2.16
N GLY A 777 -27.13 18.75 1.52
CA GLY A 777 -28.25 17.86 1.75
C GLY A 777 -29.12 17.73 0.52
N ALA A 778 -29.88 16.66 0.42
CA ALA A 778 -30.66 16.34 -0.75
C ALA A 778 -32.00 15.72 -0.41
N VAL A 779 -32.98 15.94 -1.27
CA VAL A 779 -34.28 15.27 -1.27
C VAL A 779 -34.57 14.78 -2.68
N ILE A 780 -34.85 13.49 -2.82
CA ILE A 780 -35.25 12.86 -4.09
C ILE A 780 -36.77 12.74 -4.10
N ARG A 781 -37.41 13.24 -5.14
CA ARG A 781 -38.87 13.15 -5.33
C ARG A 781 -39.20 12.47 -6.65
N SER A 782 -40.24 11.65 -6.63
CA SER A 782 -40.84 11.02 -7.82
C SER A 782 -41.53 12.07 -8.70
N ALA A 783 -41.95 11.67 -9.90
CA ALA A 783 -42.71 12.53 -10.83
C ALA A 783 -44.02 13.08 -10.22
N ASP A 784 -44.66 12.33 -9.33
CA ASP A 784 -45.87 12.73 -8.59
C ASP A 784 -45.60 13.63 -7.36
N GLY A 785 -44.33 13.93 -7.07
CA GLY A 785 -43.89 14.73 -5.93
C GLY A 785 -43.60 13.96 -4.65
N THR A 786 -43.83 12.63 -4.61
CA THR A 786 -43.57 11.80 -3.42
C THR A 786 -42.07 11.74 -3.10
N GLU A 787 -41.69 12.07 -1.86
CA GLU A 787 -40.31 11.94 -1.37
C GLU A 787 -39.91 10.46 -1.28
N ARG A 788 -38.84 10.09 -2.00
CA ARG A 788 -38.27 8.74 -1.98
C ARG A 788 -37.10 8.60 -1.01
N GLY A 789 -36.39 9.69 -0.77
CA GLY A 789 -35.21 9.69 0.07
C GLY A 789 -34.75 11.09 0.42
N ARG A 790 -34.11 11.19 1.57
CA ARG A 790 -33.51 12.43 2.08
C ARG A 790 -32.14 12.12 2.66
N PHE A 791 -31.23 13.06 2.47
CA PHE A 791 -29.88 13.03 3.00
C PHE A 791 -29.52 14.42 3.53
N VAL A 792 -28.83 14.48 4.67
CA VAL A 792 -28.20 15.70 5.17
C VAL A 792 -26.84 15.29 5.70
N ALA A 793 -25.77 15.83 5.12
CA ALA A 793 -24.43 15.63 5.64
C ALA A 793 -24.32 16.25 7.04
N ALA A 794 -23.50 15.66 7.90
CA ALA A 794 -23.29 16.21 9.24
C ALA A 794 -22.72 17.64 9.16
N ALA A 795 -22.99 18.47 10.17
CA ALA A 795 -22.33 19.76 10.31
C ALA A 795 -20.83 19.53 10.47
N GLU A 796 -20.02 20.04 9.53
CA GLU A 796 -18.56 19.92 9.60
C GLU A 796 -18.02 20.66 10.82
N THR A 797 -17.50 19.92 11.81
CA THR A 797 -16.51 20.48 12.74
C THR A 797 -15.15 20.33 12.09
N LEU A 798 -14.73 21.32 11.31
CA LEU A 798 -13.34 21.38 10.86
C LEU A 798 -12.45 21.45 12.10
N PRO A 799 -11.55 20.48 12.34
CA PRO A 799 -10.57 20.61 13.42
C PRO A 799 -9.78 21.89 13.18
N ALA A 800 -9.51 22.66 14.24
CA ALA A 800 -8.58 23.78 14.17
C ALA A 800 -7.32 23.31 13.44
N ALA A 801 -6.86 24.07 12.44
CA ALA A 801 -5.61 23.79 11.77
C ALA A 801 -4.55 23.51 12.85
N ALA A 802 -3.93 22.34 12.80
CA ALA A 802 -2.79 22.08 13.66
C ALA A 802 -1.76 23.20 13.40
N PRO A 803 -1.21 23.83 14.45
CA PRO A 803 -0.34 24.98 14.31
C PRO A 803 0.87 24.71 13.43
#